data_AF-A0A0S8GPW1-F1
#
_entry.id   AF-A0A0S8GPW1-F1
#
_cell.length_a   1.000
_cell.length_b   1.000
_cell.length_c   1.000
_cell.angle_alpha   90.00
_cell.angle_beta   90.00
_cell.angle_gamma   90.00
#
_symmetry.space_group_name_H-M   'P 1'
#
loop_
_entity.id
_entity.type
_entity.pdbx_description
1 polymer ?
#
loop_
_entity_poly.entity_id
_entity_poly.type
_entity_poly.pdbx_seq_one_letter_code
_entity_poly.pdbx_strand_id
1 'polypeptide(L)'
;MPDLAISGSVSVNVIVDTTEASIQAVLVTSANDVSVSAENRTGVGSLVISTATSQSVVKAEVANDTKTPAPDPKPGEEEPSKKDSKLLQSASASGAVAVNVISNDTRAFVDRSDLSLSGNLQISSDSLGVIAGVAVATAKTDIQKEKVKADPDDKGSEDKKKTADESTPRSIGAAGAVAVNVLVLETFAFITRSTVTTTGGGVSVEATKMAINVGVAGASATSAGAGIGASVGVNVLNGQTHAYLVDSNVTADLDLTVKSRDLGVVASVAGAGAIAKGSLAMPVSVSVNVVDADTRSFIDVTDHSKPYLINTGGDLIVIAEDTSVIGSIAGVLGIAKQGEGDGSAALGAAVGINIVASTVDSYIDGAHIEVDLTGPASINENTDTIHFASAHGFSNGDAVVYSNGGDKVIGGLQSGRTYYVIVQGLDSIQLTTTKELAFDGTSDVDLNLPAEKGDGHAFRLVDGLELDAGGLLTLSTSNTMVIGSLAISGQGAADFAAGGAVTVNVVDADTISYLRDATVTSAGAVSLDAFDKAVIAAVAGAIQIAVRQTKADEEEKDKKNAVSASVGASAAVNVIGGSIRSFIESVLLSSAGDVTLTTTSDSMVWAFTIAGSGAGARSDKTAATAALAGAGSYNEVRKTIVSSITNGSTVLTSAVGNVELEAQDLSVISANAGAGESLLDVTNGLATDINTKASAEYVATVKDEHTLVVTNLNGDLFAVTFVNPASGILSIDDTINEAEIDAAADLVILEALRADFEAKGVILVGELRLSSMTEGKSWALTTGGGLTYFIEYDGTQFSVSQASISAVTAAASLAAGFSFGGASVAISGAGAFGMNIVLTDTQAFIENSTIDSSRDVRLEANNSSGIASVTGALAASAAIGSGTSVGVSIGAAVAINYIGYEWDSTSSPAAVYSYISDSSVDADRDVILSSSASQTIGAITLAGSVALAASGGTGVAVAGSGVLALNMIGADVKSYIDGDVAIGGGMDDGIRAVDLSLTARDTSTITALVGAASIAVSFGNTGVSVACLLRSQHDHK
;
A
#
# COMPACT_ATOMS: atom_id res chain seq x y z
N MET A 1 -26.93 -25.60 -37.48
CA MET A 1 -26.96 -24.72 -36.29
C MET A 1 -25.53 -24.52 -35.84
N PRO A 2 -25.13 -23.33 -35.37
CA PRO A 2 -23.83 -23.16 -34.71
C PRO A 2 -23.74 -24.13 -33.53
N ASP A 3 -22.59 -24.74 -33.33
CA ASP A 3 -22.33 -25.57 -32.15
C ASP A 3 -22.05 -24.63 -30.96
N LEU A 4 -22.80 -24.77 -29.87
CA LEU A 4 -22.76 -23.86 -28.71
C LEU A 4 -22.62 -24.68 -27.43
N ALA A 5 -21.54 -24.42 -26.69
CA ALA A 5 -21.31 -25.00 -25.37
C ALA A 5 -21.37 -23.91 -24.29
N ILE A 6 -22.24 -24.06 -23.30
CA ILE A 6 -22.33 -23.14 -22.16
C ILE A 6 -22.16 -23.94 -20.87
N SER A 7 -21.32 -23.45 -19.96
CA SER A 7 -21.09 -24.07 -18.64
C SER A 7 -21.09 -22.99 -17.56
N GLY A 8 -21.61 -23.29 -16.38
CA GLY A 8 -21.73 -22.34 -15.29
C GLY A 8 -21.66 -23.03 -13.95
N SER A 9 -20.95 -22.45 -13.00
CA SER A 9 -20.91 -22.89 -11.61
C SER A 9 -21.02 -21.67 -10.70
N VAL A 10 -21.81 -21.82 -9.63
CA VAL A 10 -21.93 -20.83 -8.56
C VAL A 10 -21.90 -21.60 -7.25
N SER A 11 -20.99 -21.23 -6.36
CA SER A 11 -20.85 -21.79 -5.03
C SER A 11 -20.91 -20.64 -4.03
N VAL A 12 -21.81 -20.74 -3.04
CA VAL A 12 -22.03 -19.70 -2.03
C VAL A 12 -21.98 -20.35 -0.66
N ASN A 13 -21.22 -19.76 0.26
CA ASN A 13 -21.25 -20.08 1.67
C ASN A 13 -21.52 -18.80 2.47
N VAL A 14 -22.43 -18.88 3.44
CA VAL A 14 -22.75 -17.79 4.37
C VAL A 14 -22.79 -18.37 5.77
N ILE A 15 -21.95 -17.84 6.66
CA ILE A 15 -21.92 -18.24 8.07
C ILE A 15 -22.08 -17.00 8.93
N VAL A 16 -22.99 -17.06 9.88
CA VAL A 16 -23.18 -16.04 10.90
C VAL A 16 -23.16 -16.75 12.25
N ASP A 17 -22.32 -16.28 13.16
CA ASP A 17 -22.15 -16.92 14.46
C ASP A 17 -21.91 -15.91 15.58
N THR A 18 -22.32 -16.29 16.78
CA THR A 18 -22.17 -15.48 18.00
C THR A 18 -21.72 -16.38 19.13
N THR A 19 -20.62 -16.05 19.78
CA THR A 19 -20.09 -16.77 20.95
C THR A 19 -19.98 -15.80 22.12
N GLU A 20 -20.67 -16.10 23.22
CA GLU A 20 -20.69 -15.23 24.40
C GLU A 20 -20.38 -16.03 25.67
N ALA A 21 -19.53 -15.47 26.53
CA ALA A 21 -19.36 -15.88 27.92
C ALA A 21 -19.49 -14.65 28.82
N SER A 22 -20.34 -14.71 29.85
CA SER A 22 -20.56 -13.52 30.69
C SER A 22 -20.90 -13.81 32.16
N ILE A 23 -20.56 -12.86 33.03
CA ILE A 23 -21.05 -12.73 34.41
C ILE A 23 -21.83 -11.41 34.49
N GLN A 24 -23.11 -11.47 34.84
CA GLN A 24 -23.98 -10.29 34.82
C GLN A 24 -24.84 -10.18 36.06
N ALA A 25 -24.83 -9.01 36.72
CA ALA A 25 -25.64 -8.76 37.91
C ALA A 25 -25.42 -9.81 39.03
N VAL A 26 -24.16 -10.23 39.24
CA VAL A 26 -23.79 -11.26 40.20
C VAL A 26 -22.98 -10.67 41.36
N LEU A 27 -23.22 -11.20 42.56
CA LEU A 27 -22.35 -11.02 43.72
C LEU A 27 -21.55 -12.31 43.96
N VAL A 28 -20.23 -12.28 43.76
CA VAL A 28 -19.30 -13.37 44.06
C VAL A 28 -18.55 -13.02 45.33
N THR A 29 -18.82 -13.73 46.43
CA THR A 29 -18.27 -13.38 47.75
C THR A 29 -16.99 -14.14 48.14
N SER A 30 -16.65 -15.24 47.44
CA SER A 30 -15.47 -16.05 47.74
C SER A 30 -15.15 -17.07 46.63
N ALA A 31 -14.49 -16.64 45.56
CA ALA A 31 -13.89 -17.53 44.55
C ALA A 31 -12.36 -17.42 44.58
N ASN A 32 -11.63 -18.46 44.15
CA ASN A 32 -10.18 -18.34 44.00
C ASN A 32 -9.85 -17.63 42.70
N ASP A 33 -9.84 -18.38 41.60
CA ASP A 33 -9.70 -17.83 40.26
C ASP A 33 -11.07 -17.82 39.56
N VAL A 34 -11.33 -16.77 38.79
CA VAL A 34 -12.48 -16.67 37.90
C VAL A 34 -11.97 -16.45 36.48
N SER A 35 -12.44 -17.28 35.55
CA SER A 35 -12.15 -17.15 34.13
C SER A 35 -13.45 -17.06 33.35
N VAL A 36 -13.56 -16.05 32.49
CA VAL A 36 -14.63 -15.86 31.51
C VAL A 36 -13.99 -15.90 30.14
N SER A 37 -14.23 -16.97 29.38
CA SER A 37 -13.59 -17.17 28.07
C SER A 37 -14.63 -17.45 26.99
N ALA A 38 -14.55 -16.70 25.89
CA ALA A 38 -15.31 -16.92 24.68
C ALA A 38 -14.32 -17.21 23.53
N GLU A 39 -14.46 -18.36 22.88
CA GLU A 39 -13.58 -18.78 21.78
C GLU A 39 -14.44 -19.12 20.56
N ASN A 40 -14.25 -18.37 19.47
CA ASN A 40 -14.93 -18.60 18.20
C ASN A 40 -13.93 -18.99 17.10
N ARG A 41 -14.05 -20.21 16.59
CA ARG A 41 -13.28 -20.74 15.46
C ARG A 41 -14.14 -20.97 14.21
N THR A 42 -15.27 -20.30 14.13
CA THR A 42 -16.23 -20.47 13.04
C THR A 42 -15.66 -19.89 11.77
N GLY A 43 -15.63 -20.73 10.73
CA GLY A 43 -15.00 -20.40 9.46
C GLY A 43 -13.61 -20.97 9.29
N VAL A 44 -12.99 -21.62 10.28
CA VAL A 44 -11.70 -22.32 10.08
C VAL A 44 -11.81 -23.36 8.95
N GLY A 45 -11.14 -23.11 7.83
CA GLY A 45 -11.13 -24.01 6.67
C GLY A 45 -12.35 -23.90 5.75
N SER A 46 -13.10 -22.77 5.81
CA SER A 46 -14.21 -22.50 4.90
C SER A 46 -13.70 -22.27 3.48
N LEU A 47 -13.73 -23.33 2.66
CA LEU A 47 -13.28 -23.33 1.28
C LEU A 47 -14.47 -23.44 0.31
N VAL A 48 -14.66 -22.42 -0.52
CA VAL A 48 -15.66 -22.42 -1.59
C VAL A 48 -14.96 -22.57 -2.93
N ILE A 49 -15.28 -23.62 -3.68
CA ILE A 49 -14.73 -23.86 -5.03
C ILE A 49 -15.86 -23.82 -6.06
N SER A 50 -15.65 -23.05 -7.13
CA SER A 50 -16.50 -23.03 -8.32
C SER A 50 -15.64 -23.24 -9.56
N THR A 51 -15.99 -24.23 -10.38
CA THR A 51 -15.29 -24.49 -11.64
C THR A 51 -16.27 -24.66 -12.80
N ALA A 52 -15.95 -24.11 -13.96
CA ALA A 52 -16.76 -24.24 -15.16
C ALA A 52 -15.87 -24.44 -16.39
N THR A 53 -16.12 -25.51 -17.14
CA THR A 53 -15.42 -25.82 -18.39
C THR A 53 -16.43 -25.97 -19.51
N SER A 54 -16.22 -25.29 -20.63
CA SER A 54 -17.02 -25.43 -21.84
C SER A 54 -16.13 -25.72 -23.05
N GLN A 55 -16.54 -26.67 -23.90
CA GLN A 55 -15.87 -26.98 -25.15
C GLN A 55 -16.90 -27.20 -26.26
N SER A 56 -16.74 -26.50 -27.39
CA SER A 56 -17.49 -26.76 -28.62
C SER A 56 -16.55 -27.27 -29.71
N VAL A 57 -16.99 -28.27 -30.49
CA VAL A 57 -16.20 -28.92 -31.53
C VAL A 57 -17.04 -29.05 -32.80
N VAL A 58 -16.66 -28.30 -33.85
CA VAL A 58 -17.32 -28.40 -35.16
C VAL A 58 -16.44 -29.18 -36.13
N LYS A 59 -17.02 -30.19 -36.79
CA LYS A 59 -16.37 -30.94 -37.87
C LYS A 59 -16.80 -30.38 -39.22
N ALA A 60 -15.83 -30.11 -40.10
CA ALA A 60 -16.11 -29.79 -41.50
C ALA A 60 -16.40 -31.09 -42.26
N GLU A 61 -17.66 -31.32 -42.64
CA GLU A 61 -18.08 -32.52 -43.38
C GLU A 61 -17.83 -32.31 -44.88
N VAL A 62 -17.06 -33.21 -45.51
CA VAL A 62 -16.90 -33.21 -46.97
C VAL A 62 -18.16 -33.80 -47.58
N ALA A 63 -18.93 -32.98 -48.32
CA ALA A 63 -20.05 -33.48 -49.11
C ALA A 63 -19.52 -34.49 -50.14
N ASN A 64 -19.68 -35.79 -49.88
CA ASN A 64 -19.41 -36.83 -50.84
C ASN A 64 -20.52 -36.77 -51.89
N ASP A 65 -20.28 -36.12 -53.02
CA ASP A 65 -21.16 -36.21 -54.18
C ASP A 65 -21.08 -37.64 -54.72
N THR A 66 -21.88 -38.55 -54.16
CA THR A 66 -22.26 -39.76 -54.87
C THR A 66 -23.13 -39.33 -56.05
N LYS A 67 -22.49 -39.08 -57.19
CA LYS A 67 -23.15 -38.97 -58.48
C LYS A 67 -24.03 -40.21 -58.69
N THR A 68 -25.32 -40.10 -58.42
CA THR A 68 -26.30 -40.78 -59.26
C THR A 68 -26.32 -40.01 -60.58
N PRO A 69 -26.19 -40.66 -61.75
CA PRO A 69 -26.21 -39.95 -63.02
C PRO A 69 -27.63 -39.41 -63.23
N ALA A 70 -27.79 -38.09 -63.07
CA ALA A 70 -28.95 -37.39 -63.59
C ALA A 70 -28.91 -37.47 -65.13
N PRO A 71 -30.06 -37.66 -65.80
CA PRO A 71 -30.10 -37.65 -67.26
C PRO A 71 -29.72 -36.26 -67.80
N ASP A 72 -29.12 -36.24 -69.00
CA ASP A 72 -28.63 -35.02 -69.65
C ASP A 72 -29.68 -33.89 -69.63
N PRO A 73 -29.31 -32.65 -69.27
CA PRO A 73 -30.22 -31.52 -69.32
C PRO A 73 -30.50 -31.15 -70.78
N LYS A 74 -31.75 -30.74 -71.05
CA LYS A 74 -32.10 -30.12 -72.34
C LYS A 74 -31.39 -28.76 -72.47
N PRO A 75 -31.05 -28.33 -73.69
CA PRO A 75 -30.44 -27.02 -73.90
C PRO A 75 -31.41 -25.91 -73.48
N GLY A 76 -31.09 -25.20 -72.39
CA GLY A 76 -31.88 -24.06 -71.89
C GLY A 76 -32.00 -23.90 -70.37
N GLU A 77 -31.40 -24.75 -69.53
CA GLU A 77 -31.40 -24.57 -68.07
C GLU A 77 -30.11 -23.88 -67.59
N GLU A 78 -30.26 -22.80 -66.81
CA GLU A 78 -29.17 -22.14 -66.08
C GLU A 78 -28.46 -23.15 -65.15
N GLU A 79 -27.13 -23.03 -65.05
CA GLU A 79 -26.34 -23.75 -64.04
C GLU A 79 -26.97 -23.54 -62.65
N PRO A 80 -27.22 -24.60 -61.85
CA PRO A 80 -27.58 -24.42 -60.46
C PRO A 80 -26.43 -23.71 -59.74
N SER A 81 -26.81 -22.69 -58.97
CA SER A 81 -25.98 -21.77 -58.20
C SER A 81 -24.85 -22.47 -57.44
N LYS A 82 -23.72 -21.75 -57.31
CA LYS A 82 -22.61 -22.00 -56.37
C LYS A 82 -23.09 -22.76 -55.12
N LYS A 83 -22.49 -23.94 -54.87
CA LYS A 83 -22.64 -24.71 -53.63
C LYS A 83 -22.60 -23.73 -52.44
N ASP A 84 -23.69 -23.69 -51.66
CA ASP A 84 -23.72 -23.00 -50.38
C ASP A 84 -22.61 -23.58 -49.48
N SER A 85 -21.51 -22.83 -49.29
CA SER A 85 -20.51 -23.15 -48.28
C SER A 85 -21.20 -23.11 -46.92
N LYS A 86 -21.36 -24.27 -46.25
CA LYS A 86 -21.88 -24.29 -44.86
C LYS A 86 -20.95 -23.46 -43.98
N LEU A 87 -21.43 -22.32 -43.47
CA LEU A 87 -20.73 -21.52 -42.47
C LEU A 87 -20.47 -22.38 -41.21
N LEU A 88 -19.20 -22.70 -40.96
CA LEU A 88 -18.76 -23.38 -39.75
C LEU A 88 -18.70 -22.35 -38.61
N GLN A 89 -19.63 -22.47 -37.65
CA GLN A 89 -19.74 -21.57 -36.51
C GLN A 89 -19.69 -22.36 -35.20
N SER A 90 -18.76 -22.01 -34.30
CA SER A 90 -18.67 -22.59 -32.95
C SER A 90 -18.59 -21.52 -31.87
N ALA A 91 -19.23 -21.75 -30.73
CA ALA A 91 -19.18 -20.84 -29.60
C ALA A 91 -19.05 -21.62 -28.29
N SER A 92 -18.24 -21.12 -27.37
CA SER A 92 -18.19 -21.62 -26.00
C SER A 92 -18.17 -20.50 -24.98
N ALA A 93 -18.91 -20.69 -23.89
CA ALA A 93 -18.95 -19.76 -22.78
C ALA A 93 -18.89 -20.52 -21.44
N SER A 94 -18.04 -20.07 -20.52
CA SER A 94 -18.00 -20.59 -19.15
C SER A 94 -17.96 -19.48 -18.09
N GLY A 95 -18.63 -19.73 -16.97
CA GLY A 95 -18.68 -18.81 -15.82
C GLY A 95 -18.51 -19.55 -14.50
N ALA A 96 -17.63 -19.08 -13.63
CA ALA A 96 -17.47 -19.61 -12.27
C ALA A 96 -17.58 -18.48 -11.24
N VAL A 97 -18.37 -18.68 -10.18
CA VAL A 97 -18.56 -17.70 -9.11
C VAL A 97 -18.42 -18.39 -7.76
N ALA A 98 -17.47 -17.97 -6.94
CA ALA A 98 -17.30 -18.39 -5.55
C ALA A 98 -17.57 -17.21 -4.63
N VAL A 99 -18.50 -17.37 -3.69
CA VAL A 99 -18.82 -16.34 -2.68
C VAL A 99 -18.73 -16.97 -1.29
N ASN A 100 -17.95 -16.35 -0.41
CA ASN A 100 -17.84 -16.75 1.00
C ASN A 100 -18.08 -15.52 1.87
N VAL A 101 -19.09 -15.57 2.74
CA VAL A 101 -19.42 -14.47 3.66
C VAL A 101 -19.46 -15.04 5.07
N ILE A 102 -18.58 -14.57 5.94
CA ILE A 102 -18.57 -14.95 7.35
C ILE A 102 -18.69 -13.70 8.21
N SER A 103 -19.56 -13.78 9.21
CA SER A 103 -19.74 -12.75 10.23
C SER A 103 -19.73 -13.42 11.60
N ASN A 104 -18.72 -13.15 12.42
CA ASN A 104 -18.65 -13.69 13.77
C ASN A 104 -18.58 -12.56 14.81
N ASP A 105 -19.32 -12.74 15.88
CA ASP A 105 -19.30 -11.88 17.07
C ASP A 105 -18.88 -12.71 18.29
N THR A 106 -17.80 -12.31 18.97
CA THR A 106 -17.23 -13.05 20.11
C THR A 106 -17.07 -12.11 21.30
N ARG A 107 -17.71 -12.44 22.42
CA ARG A 107 -17.77 -11.56 23.59
C ARG A 107 -17.49 -12.31 24.88
N ALA A 108 -16.54 -11.83 25.67
CA ALA A 108 -16.29 -12.29 27.03
C ALA A 108 -16.39 -11.11 27.99
N PHE A 109 -17.27 -11.13 29.00
CA PHE A 109 -17.43 -9.95 29.84
C PHE A 109 -17.96 -10.16 31.27
N VAL A 110 -17.73 -9.13 32.09
CA VAL A 110 -18.34 -8.94 33.41
C VAL A 110 -19.12 -7.62 33.39
N ASP A 111 -20.41 -7.66 33.74
CA ASP A 111 -21.28 -6.48 33.77
C ASP A 111 -22.06 -6.39 35.09
N ARG A 112 -22.16 -5.17 35.66
CA ARG A 112 -22.97 -4.88 36.86
C ARG A 112 -22.76 -5.86 38.02
N SER A 113 -21.53 -6.33 38.23
CA SER A 113 -21.25 -7.41 39.19
C SER A 113 -20.24 -6.97 40.25
N ASP A 114 -20.32 -7.58 41.42
CA ASP A 114 -19.36 -7.40 42.52
C ASP A 114 -18.60 -8.71 42.74
N LEU A 115 -17.30 -8.73 42.46
CA LEU A 115 -16.44 -9.92 42.51
C LEU A 115 -15.36 -9.76 43.58
N SER A 116 -15.37 -10.64 44.58
CA SER A 116 -14.30 -10.79 45.57
C SER A 116 -13.59 -12.13 45.41
N LEU A 117 -12.32 -12.07 45.00
CA LEU A 117 -11.51 -13.22 44.57
C LEU A 117 -10.25 -13.37 45.43
N SER A 118 -9.80 -14.58 45.75
CA SER A 118 -8.50 -14.86 46.40
C SER A 118 -7.36 -15.20 45.42
N GLY A 119 -7.64 -15.11 44.13
CA GLY A 119 -6.74 -15.40 43.01
C GLY A 119 -7.03 -14.45 41.84
N ASN A 120 -6.88 -14.91 40.61
CA ASN A 120 -6.95 -14.05 39.42
C ASN A 120 -8.37 -13.89 38.86
N LEU A 121 -8.64 -12.76 38.21
CA LEU A 121 -9.71 -12.63 37.21
C LEU A 121 -9.11 -12.64 35.81
N GLN A 122 -9.58 -13.53 34.94
CA GLN A 122 -9.19 -13.57 33.53
C GLN A 122 -10.42 -13.50 32.64
N ILE A 123 -10.45 -12.55 31.72
CA ILE A 123 -11.46 -12.40 30.69
C ILE A 123 -10.76 -12.49 29.34
N SER A 124 -11.09 -13.49 28.53
CA SER A 124 -10.46 -13.73 27.22
C SER A 124 -11.52 -13.87 26.13
N SER A 125 -11.40 -13.11 25.06
CA SER A 125 -12.21 -13.24 23.86
C SER A 125 -11.31 -13.53 22.67
N ASP A 126 -11.49 -14.70 22.06
CA ASP A 126 -10.60 -15.22 21.02
C ASP A 126 -11.39 -15.53 19.75
N SER A 127 -11.08 -14.86 18.63
CA SER A 127 -11.73 -15.08 17.34
C SER A 127 -10.74 -15.50 16.25
N LEU A 128 -11.05 -16.58 15.54
CA LEU A 128 -10.29 -17.05 14.37
C LEU A 128 -11.21 -17.25 13.17
N GLY A 129 -10.99 -16.49 12.10
CA GLY A 129 -11.66 -16.65 10.80
C GLY A 129 -10.67 -17.01 9.69
N VAL A 130 -10.88 -18.13 8.97
CA VAL A 130 -10.00 -18.55 7.86
C VAL A 130 -10.81 -18.92 6.63
N ILE A 131 -10.99 -17.99 5.70
CA ILE A 131 -11.80 -18.19 4.50
C ILE A 131 -10.99 -18.25 3.22
N ALA A 132 -11.42 -19.14 2.31
CA ALA A 132 -10.87 -19.27 0.98
C ALA A 132 -11.97 -19.40 -0.08
N GLY A 133 -11.83 -18.65 -1.17
CA GLY A 133 -12.72 -18.68 -2.33
C GLY A 133 -11.95 -18.89 -3.62
N VAL A 134 -12.31 -19.91 -4.41
CA VAL A 134 -11.64 -20.26 -5.66
C VAL A 134 -12.65 -20.37 -6.80
N ALA A 135 -12.50 -19.56 -7.84
CA ALA A 135 -13.30 -19.60 -9.05
C ALA A 135 -12.43 -19.82 -10.29
N VAL A 136 -12.72 -20.85 -11.10
CA VAL A 136 -11.97 -21.14 -12.33
C VAL A 136 -12.91 -21.41 -13.51
N ALA A 137 -12.76 -20.64 -14.59
CA ALA A 137 -13.54 -20.81 -15.81
C ALA A 137 -12.64 -21.07 -17.02
N THR A 138 -12.98 -22.06 -17.84
CA THR A 138 -12.27 -22.34 -19.10
C THR A 138 -13.25 -22.50 -20.27
N ALA A 139 -12.95 -21.89 -21.41
CA ALA A 139 -13.78 -21.97 -22.61
C ALA A 139 -12.92 -22.28 -23.83
N LYS A 140 -13.29 -23.32 -24.57
CA LYS A 140 -12.55 -23.76 -25.75
C LYS A 140 -13.46 -23.93 -26.97
N THR A 141 -13.01 -23.50 -28.15
CA THR A 141 -13.62 -23.90 -29.42
C THR A 141 -12.58 -24.55 -30.32
N ASP A 142 -12.93 -25.72 -30.88
CA ASP A 142 -12.11 -26.45 -31.84
C ASP A 142 -12.86 -26.62 -33.17
N ILE A 143 -12.18 -26.42 -34.29
CA ILE A 143 -12.71 -26.68 -35.64
C ILE A 143 -11.80 -27.69 -36.32
N GLN A 144 -12.32 -28.89 -36.58
CA GLN A 144 -11.57 -29.98 -37.21
C GLN A 144 -11.86 -30.07 -38.71
N LYS A 145 -10.82 -29.92 -39.55
CA LYS A 145 -10.89 -30.19 -41.01
C LYS A 145 -10.66 -31.70 -41.24
N GLU A 146 -11.59 -32.41 -41.88
CA GLU A 146 -11.45 -33.83 -42.21
C GLU A 146 -10.51 -34.02 -43.41
N LYS A 147 -9.45 -34.84 -43.28
CA LYS A 147 -8.58 -35.21 -44.42
C LYS A 147 -9.23 -36.34 -45.21
N VAL A 148 -9.55 -36.10 -46.47
CA VAL A 148 -9.98 -37.16 -47.41
C VAL A 148 -8.83 -38.16 -47.59
N LYS A 149 -9.06 -39.45 -47.30
CA LYS A 149 -8.15 -40.53 -47.72
C LYS A 149 -8.21 -40.63 -49.24
N ALA A 150 -7.07 -40.51 -49.91
CA ALA A 150 -6.97 -40.78 -51.33
C ALA A 150 -7.38 -42.24 -51.59
N ASP A 151 -8.32 -42.44 -52.51
CA ASP A 151 -8.65 -43.76 -53.05
C ASP A 151 -7.46 -44.24 -53.89
N PRO A 152 -6.81 -45.37 -53.56
CA PRO A 152 -5.63 -45.84 -54.28
C PRO A 152 -5.88 -46.31 -55.72
N ASP A 153 -7.14 -46.47 -56.15
CA ASP A 153 -7.49 -47.03 -57.46
C ASP A 153 -7.91 -45.98 -58.53
N ASP A 154 -7.93 -44.68 -58.20
CA ASP A 154 -8.24 -43.63 -59.18
C ASP A 154 -6.97 -43.14 -59.92
N LYS A 155 -6.65 -43.82 -61.05
CA LYS A 155 -5.52 -43.46 -61.93
C LYS A 155 -5.90 -42.50 -63.07
N GLY A 156 -6.93 -41.66 -62.88
CA GLY A 156 -7.47 -40.85 -63.98
C GLY A 156 -8.01 -39.48 -63.61
N SER A 157 -7.31 -38.69 -62.80
CA SER A 157 -7.65 -37.27 -62.59
C SER A 157 -6.53 -36.52 -61.83
N GLU A 158 -5.53 -35.98 -62.54
CA GLU A 158 -4.59 -35.01 -61.95
C GLU A 158 -5.20 -33.60 -61.72
N ASP A 159 -6.43 -33.33 -62.19
CA ASP A 159 -6.99 -31.96 -62.26
C ASP A 159 -8.19 -31.66 -61.35
N LYS A 160 -8.49 -32.47 -60.32
CA LYS A 160 -9.55 -32.13 -59.35
C LYS A 160 -9.19 -32.41 -57.90
N LYS A 161 -8.10 -31.81 -57.42
CA LYS A 161 -8.11 -31.29 -56.04
C LYS A 161 -9.02 -30.08 -56.00
N LYS A 162 -10.35 -30.29 -56.01
CA LYS A 162 -11.25 -29.26 -55.49
C LYS A 162 -11.03 -29.26 -53.98
N THR A 163 -10.14 -28.37 -53.53
CA THR A 163 -10.17 -27.85 -52.17
C THR A 163 -11.63 -27.53 -51.85
N ALA A 164 -12.14 -28.07 -50.75
CA ALA A 164 -13.42 -27.62 -50.21
C ALA A 164 -13.34 -26.10 -50.10
N ASP A 165 -14.37 -25.42 -50.62
CA ASP A 165 -14.52 -23.97 -50.52
C ASP A 165 -14.16 -23.51 -49.09
N GLU A 166 -13.12 -22.68 -48.97
CA GLU A 166 -12.53 -22.27 -47.70
C GLU A 166 -13.50 -21.32 -46.97
N SER A 167 -14.54 -21.87 -46.34
CA SER A 167 -15.31 -21.08 -45.39
C SER A 167 -14.40 -20.78 -44.18
N THR A 168 -13.92 -19.54 -44.04
CA THR A 168 -13.24 -19.07 -42.83
C THR A 168 -14.15 -19.31 -41.63
N PRO A 169 -13.82 -20.25 -40.72
CA PRO A 169 -14.73 -20.64 -39.67
C PRO A 169 -14.78 -19.54 -38.60
N ARG A 170 -15.99 -19.14 -38.18
CA ARG A 170 -16.18 -18.09 -37.15
C ARG A 170 -16.37 -18.75 -35.80
N SER A 171 -15.53 -18.41 -34.82
CA SER A 171 -15.72 -18.93 -33.46
C SER A 171 -15.47 -17.93 -32.35
N ILE A 172 -16.10 -18.16 -31.20
CA ILE A 172 -15.90 -17.35 -29.99
C ILE A 172 -15.77 -18.24 -28.76
N GLY A 173 -14.78 -17.99 -27.92
CA GLY A 173 -14.64 -18.60 -26.60
C GLY A 173 -14.63 -17.50 -25.54
N ALA A 174 -15.48 -17.60 -24.53
CA ALA A 174 -15.56 -16.63 -23.44
C ALA A 174 -15.51 -17.34 -22.07
N ALA A 175 -14.61 -16.93 -21.18
CA ALA A 175 -14.49 -17.47 -19.83
C ALA A 175 -14.50 -16.34 -18.79
N GLY A 176 -15.29 -16.48 -17.73
CA GLY A 176 -15.41 -15.51 -16.65
C GLY A 176 -15.30 -16.18 -15.26
N ALA A 177 -14.48 -15.65 -14.37
CA ALA A 177 -14.34 -16.16 -13.00
C ALA A 177 -14.41 -15.04 -11.96
N VAL A 178 -15.19 -15.22 -10.90
CA VAL A 178 -15.32 -14.25 -9.81
C VAL A 178 -15.21 -14.96 -8.46
N ALA A 179 -14.27 -14.52 -7.62
CA ALA A 179 -14.15 -14.95 -6.22
C ALA A 179 -14.39 -13.74 -5.31
N VAL A 180 -15.37 -13.84 -4.41
CA VAL A 180 -15.68 -12.80 -3.42
C VAL A 180 -15.66 -13.41 -2.04
N ASN A 181 -14.84 -12.85 -1.15
CA ASN A 181 -14.74 -13.28 0.23
C ASN A 181 -14.94 -12.08 1.16
N VAL A 182 -15.91 -12.15 2.07
CA VAL A 182 -16.18 -11.14 3.08
C VAL A 182 -16.04 -11.78 4.45
N LEU A 183 -15.15 -11.24 5.26
CA LEU A 183 -14.92 -11.67 6.63
C LEU A 183 -15.17 -10.49 7.57
N VAL A 184 -16.19 -10.61 8.41
CA VAL A 184 -16.50 -9.65 9.47
C VAL A 184 -16.27 -10.34 10.82
N LEU A 185 -15.37 -9.79 11.63
CA LEU A 185 -15.01 -10.36 12.92
C LEU A 185 -15.04 -9.28 14.01
N GLU A 186 -15.96 -9.44 14.96
CA GLU A 186 -16.10 -8.61 16.14
C GLU A 186 -15.63 -9.39 17.37
N THR A 187 -14.64 -8.86 18.10
CA THR A 187 -14.02 -9.53 19.25
C THR A 187 -13.94 -8.55 20.42
N PHE A 188 -14.72 -8.81 21.47
CA PHE A 188 -14.83 -7.94 22.64
C PHE A 188 -14.49 -8.68 23.94
N ALA A 189 -13.63 -8.11 24.77
CA ALA A 189 -13.39 -8.54 26.15
C ALA A 189 -13.55 -7.36 27.10
N PHE A 190 -14.43 -7.40 28.10
CA PHE A 190 -14.65 -6.20 28.91
C PHE A 190 -15.18 -6.39 30.33
N ILE A 191 -14.95 -5.36 31.15
CA ILE A 191 -15.59 -5.17 32.46
C ILE A 191 -16.37 -3.86 32.43
N THR A 192 -17.65 -3.90 32.76
CA THR A 192 -18.50 -2.70 32.77
C THR A 192 -19.29 -2.59 34.06
N ARG A 193 -19.42 -1.37 34.62
CA ARG A 193 -20.29 -1.06 35.77
C ARG A 193 -20.11 -2.00 36.97
N SER A 194 -18.90 -2.50 37.20
CA SER A 194 -18.61 -3.59 38.13
C SER A 194 -17.57 -3.20 39.18
N THR A 195 -17.56 -3.92 40.30
CA THR A 195 -16.50 -3.85 41.31
C THR A 195 -15.73 -5.16 41.32
N VAL A 196 -14.42 -5.12 41.12
CA VAL A 196 -13.55 -6.30 41.18
C VAL A 196 -12.50 -6.09 42.25
N THR A 197 -12.38 -7.04 43.18
CA THR A 197 -11.33 -7.06 44.19
C THR A 197 -10.66 -8.43 44.20
N THR A 198 -9.35 -8.47 43.93
CA THR A 198 -8.53 -9.68 44.09
C THR A 198 -7.64 -9.56 45.32
N THR A 199 -7.48 -10.65 46.08
CA THR A 199 -6.58 -10.74 47.23
C THR A 199 -5.53 -11.81 46.93
N GLY A 200 -4.35 -11.38 46.47
CA GLY A 200 -3.23 -12.24 46.05
C GLY A 200 -3.13 -12.56 44.56
N GLY A 201 -3.96 -11.95 43.70
CA GLY A 201 -3.98 -12.19 42.24
C GLY A 201 -4.11 -10.91 41.41
N GLY A 202 -3.99 -11.03 40.09
CA GLY A 202 -4.14 -9.92 39.13
C GLY A 202 -5.46 -9.99 38.36
N VAL A 203 -5.67 -9.01 37.48
CA VAL A 203 -6.82 -8.93 36.57
C VAL A 203 -6.32 -8.83 35.13
N SER A 204 -6.86 -9.66 34.23
CA SER A 204 -6.52 -9.65 32.80
C SER A 204 -7.77 -9.60 31.96
N VAL A 205 -7.81 -8.70 30.99
CA VAL A 205 -8.88 -8.56 29.98
C VAL A 205 -8.21 -8.54 28.61
N GLU A 206 -8.34 -9.63 27.85
CA GLU A 206 -7.66 -9.80 26.56
C GLU A 206 -8.66 -10.12 25.43
N ALA A 207 -8.55 -9.38 24.33
CA ALA A 207 -9.28 -9.64 23.09
C ALA A 207 -8.27 -9.94 21.97
N THR A 208 -8.32 -11.14 21.39
CA THR A 208 -7.42 -11.56 20.32
C THR A 208 -8.19 -11.99 19.07
N LYS A 209 -7.85 -11.40 17.94
CA LYS A 209 -8.46 -11.69 16.64
C LYS A 209 -7.39 -12.13 15.64
N MET A 210 -7.66 -13.22 14.92
CA MET A 210 -6.87 -13.68 13.79
C MET A 210 -7.78 -13.88 12.57
N ALA A 211 -7.43 -13.26 11.46
CA ALA A 211 -8.18 -13.33 10.21
C ALA A 211 -7.28 -13.74 9.04
N ILE A 212 -7.70 -14.75 8.28
CA ILE A 212 -7.08 -15.13 7.01
C ILE A 212 -8.16 -15.15 5.94
N ASN A 213 -7.98 -14.36 4.88
CA ASN A 213 -8.95 -14.23 3.80
C ASN A 213 -8.25 -14.35 2.43
N VAL A 214 -8.51 -15.44 1.70
CA VAL A 214 -7.84 -15.75 0.43
C VAL A 214 -8.83 -15.91 -0.73
N GLY A 215 -8.63 -15.15 -1.80
CA GLY A 215 -9.45 -15.18 -3.01
C GLY A 215 -8.63 -15.51 -4.25
N VAL A 216 -9.07 -16.47 -5.06
CA VAL A 216 -8.42 -16.87 -6.31
C VAL A 216 -9.43 -16.94 -7.44
N ALA A 217 -9.23 -16.17 -8.50
CA ALA A 217 -10.05 -16.18 -9.70
C ALA A 217 -9.19 -16.42 -10.96
N GLY A 218 -9.57 -17.39 -11.79
CA GLY A 218 -8.84 -17.77 -13.00
C GLY A 218 -9.76 -17.95 -14.20
N ALA A 219 -9.47 -17.28 -15.32
CA ALA A 219 -10.22 -17.46 -16.56
C ALA A 219 -9.31 -17.77 -17.74
N SER A 220 -9.70 -18.70 -18.61
CA SER A 220 -8.95 -18.99 -19.85
C SER A 220 -9.86 -19.28 -21.03
N ALA A 221 -9.65 -18.58 -22.14
CA ALA A 221 -10.42 -18.78 -23.37
C ALA A 221 -9.52 -19.07 -24.56
N THR A 222 -9.78 -20.17 -25.27
CA THR A 222 -9.09 -20.53 -26.52
C THR A 222 -10.09 -20.70 -27.65
N SER A 223 -9.90 -19.99 -28.76
CA SER A 223 -10.78 -20.10 -29.92
C SER A 223 -10.05 -19.99 -31.25
N ALA A 224 -10.70 -20.43 -32.33
CA ALA A 224 -10.19 -20.14 -33.67
C ALA A 224 -10.49 -18.69 -34.09
N GLY A 225 -11.54 -18.07 -33.55
CA GLY A 225 -11.87 -16.66 -33.74
C GLY A 225 -11.51 -15.86 -32.49
N ALA A 226 -12.50 -15.32 -31.77
CA ALA A 226 -12.27 -14.45 -30.61
C ALA A 226 -12.22 -15.20 -29.27
N GLY A 227 -11.14 -15.06 -28.51
CA GLY A 227 -10.98 -15.58 -27.15
C GLY A 227 -11.06 -14.44 -26.12
N ILE A 228 -11.96 -14.55 -25.14
CA ILE A 228 -12.17 -13.54 -24.10
C ILE A 228 -12.07 -14.20 -22.72
N GLY A 229 -11.14 -13.76 -21.87
CA GLY A 229 -10.98 -14.23 -20.50
C GLY A 229 -11.12 -13.07 -19.51
N ALA A 230 -11.93 -13.21 -18.48
CA ALA A 230 -12.08 -12.19 -17.44
C ALA A 230 -12.07 -12.81 -16.04
N SER A 231 -11.27 -12.27 -15.13
CA SER A 231 -11.25 -12.72 -13.73
C SER A 231 -11.27 -11.57 -12.72
N VAL A 232 -12.00 -11.78 -11.62
CA VAL A 232 -12.10 -10.80 -10.53
C VAL A 232 -11.97 -11.52 -9.19
N GLY A 233 -10.99 -11.16 -8.38
CA GLY A 233 -10.87 -11.57 -6.98
C GLY A 233 -11.13 -10.37 -6.07
N VAL A 234 -12.04 -10.50 -5.10
CA VAL A 234 -12.35 -9.47 -4.11
C VAL A 234 -12.32 -10.09 -2.72
N ASN A 235 -11.51 -9.52 -1.84
CA ASN A 235 -11.53 -9.84 -0.42
C ASN A 235 -11.85 -8.58 0.39
N VAL A 236 -12.74 -8.73 1.36
CA VAL A 236 -13.06 -7.71 2.35
C VAL A 236 -12.82 -8.31 3.73
N LEU A 237 -12.00 -7.65 4.54
CA LEU A 237 -11.84 -7.92 5.96
C LEU A 237 -12.30 -6.67 6.71
N ASN A 238 -13.33 -6.81 7.51
CA ASN A 238 -13.75 -5.78 8.46
C ASN A 238 -13.67 -6.37 9.86
N GLY A 239 -13.10 -5.70 10.84
CA GLY A 239 -13.22 -6.20 12.19
C GLY A 239 -12.82 -5.25 13.29
N GLN A 240 -13.45 -5.47 14.44
CA GLN A 240 -13.22 -4.74 15.67
C GLN A 240 -12.62 -5.67 16.72
N THR A 241 -11.59 -5.21 17.41
CA THR A 241 -10.90 -5.96 18.45
C THR A 241 -10.73 -5.06 19.67
N HIS A 242 -11.65 -5.14 20.64
CA HIS A 242 -11.65 -4.23 21.79
C HIS A 242 -11.54 -4.97 23.13
N ALA A 243 -10.61 -4.51 23.97
CA ALA A 243 -10.50 -4.92 25.36
C ALA A 243 -10.66 -3.69 26.25
N TYR A 244 -11.60 -3.69 27.20
CA TYR A 244 -11.83 -2.46 27.97
C TYR A 244 -12.45 -2.62 29.35
N LEU A 245 -12.23 -1.60 30.17
CA LEU A 245 -12.93 -1.34 31.42
C LEU A 245 -13.74 -0.05 31.26
N VAL A 246 -15.04 -0.09 31.55
CA VAL A 246 -15.89 1.12 31.54
C VAL A 246 -16.65 1.24 32.85
N ASP A 247 -16.62 2.42 33.47
CA ASP A 247 -17.39 2.73 34.68
C ASP A 247 -17.22 1.66 35.77
N SER A 248 -16.00 1.18 36.00
CA SER A 248 -15.74 0.03 36.90
C SER A 248 -14.65 0.36 37.91
N ASN A 249 -14.80 -0.20 39.12
CA ASN A 249 -13.77 -0.13 40.16
C ASN A 249 -12.98 -1.43 40.18
N VAL A 250 -11.66 -1.35 40.11
CA VAL A 250 -10.78 -2.53 40.14
C VAL A 250 -9.73 -2.34 41.21
N THR A 251 -9.60 -3.31 42.10
CA THR A 251 -8.50 -3.41 43.07
C THR A 251 -7.82 -4.76 42.89
N ALA A 252 -6.62 -4.75 42.32
CA ALA A 252 -5.81 -5.93 42.06
C ALA A 252 -4.56 -5.95 42.96
N ASP A 253 -4.30 -7.04 43.68
CA ASP A 253 -3.07 -7.15 44.49
C ASP A 253 -1.78 -7.31 43.64
N LEU A 254 -1.92 -7.73 42.37
CA LEU A 254 -0.83 -7.84 41.39
C LEU A 254 -1.11 -6.88 40.20
N ASP A 255 -0.88 -7.33 38.97
CA ASP A 255 -1.03 -6.51 37.75
C ASP A 255 -2.50 -6.42 37.29
N LEU A 256 -2.83 -5.32 36.61
CA LEU A 256 -4.00 -5.19 35.75
C LEU A 256 -3.54 -5.06 34.29
N THR A 257 -3.99 -5.96 33.42
CA THR A 257 -3.71 -5.92 31.98
C THR A 257 -5.00 -5.83 31.17
N VAL A 258 -5.05 -4.88 30.25
CA VAL A 258 -6.10 -4.70 29.25
C VAL A 258 -5.45 -4.73 27.88
N LYS A 259 -5.76 -5.74 27.06
CA LYS A 259 -5.01 -5.99 25.84
C LYS A 259 -5.87 -6.37 24.64
N SER A 260 -5.62 -5.73 23.50
CA SER A 260 -6.20 -6.06 22.20
C SER A 260 -5.12 -6.42 21.21
N ARG A 261 -5.34 -7.52 20.48
CA ARG A 261 -4.42 -8.03 19.45
C ARG A 261 -5.19 -8.40 18.19
N ASP A 262 -4.85 -7.77 17.08
CA ASP A 262 -5.40 -8.05 15.77
C ASP A 262 -4.31 -8.50 14.80
N LEU A 263 -4.56 -9.64 14.13
CA LEU A 263 -3.72 -10.15 13.06
C LEU A 263 -4.57 -10.46 11.82
N GLY A 264 -4.40 -9.66 10.77
CA GLY A 264 -5.06 -9.84 9.49
C GLY A 264 -4.11 -10.31 8.38
N VAL A 265 -4.51 -11.33 7.62
CA VAL A 265 -3.85 -11.74 6.37
C VAL A 265 -4.88 -11.80 5.26
N VAL A 266 -4.72 -10.96 4.22
CA VAL A 266 -5.68 -10.86 3.12
C VAL A 266 -4.95 -10.99 1.78
N ALA A 267 -5.32 -11.98 0.97
CA ALA A 267 -4.64 -12.25 -0.30
C ALA A 267 -5.61 -12.50 -1.46
N SER A 268 -5.55 -11.69 -2.51
CA SER A 268 -6.32 -11.88 -3.74
C SER A 268 -5.40 -12.20 -4.92
N VAL A 269 -5.84 -13.14 -5.77
CA VAL A 269 -5.16 -13.52 -7.01
C VAL A 269 -6.18 -13.59 -8.14
N ALA A 270 -5.95 -12.84 -9.22
CA ALA A 270 -6.76 -12.85 -10.44
C ALA A 270 -5.88 -13.08 -11.68
N GLY A 271 -6.19 -14.13 -12.44
CA GLY A 271 -5.47 -14.48 -13.68
C GLY A 271 -6.41 -14.64 -14.87
N ALA A 272 -6.07 -14.10 -16.03
CA ALA A 272 -6.84 -14.31 -17.25
C ALA A 272 -5.96 -14.63 -18.48
N GLY A 273 -6.40 -15.59 -19.29
CA GLY A 273 -5.74 -16.02 -20.51
C GLY A 273 -6.67 -16.00 -21.72
N ALA A 274 -6.16 -15.56 -22.87
CA ALA A 274 -6.92 -15.61 -24.12
C ALA A 274 -6.04 -16.01 -25.31
N ILE A 275 -6.47 -16.99 -26.11
CA ILE A 275 -5.78 -17.42 -27.33
C ILE A 275 -6.76 -17.42 -28.51
N ALA A 276 -6.36 -16.78 -29.62
CA ALA A 276 -7.12 -16.63 -30.86
C ALA A 276 -6.29 -17.03 -32.09
N LYS A 277 -6.92 -17.62 -33.13
CA LYS A 277 -6.26 -17.98 -34.41
C LYS A 277 -6.72 -17.06 -35.56
N GLY A 278 -6.37 -15.78 -35.50
CA GLY A 278 -6.63 -14.82 -36.59
C GLY A 278 -7.61 -13.70 -36.28
N SER A 279 -8.04 -13.56 -35.02
CA SER A 279 -9.00 -12.53 -34.61
C SER A 279 -8.56 -11.91 -33.27
N LEU A 280 -9.39 -11.96 -32.23
CA LEU A 280 -9.23 -11.15 -31.04
C LEU A 280 -8.92 -11.99 -29.79
N ALA A 281 -7.85 -11.69 -29.06
CA ALA A 281 -7.55 -12.25 -27.74
C ALA A 281 -7.69 -11.15 -26.67
N MET A 282 -8.61 -11.31 -25.71
CA MET A 282 -8.89 -10.31 -24.69
C MET A 282 -8.90 -10.88 -23.27
N PRO A 283 -7.77 -10.88 -22.56
CA PRO A 283 -7.72 -11.21 -21.14
C PRO A 283 -7.79 -9.95 -20.25
N VAL A 284 -8.62 -9.97 -19.20
CA VAL A 284 -8.69 -8.91 -18.18
C VAL A 284 -8.69 -9.53 -16.78
N SER A 285 -7.91 -9.00 -15.85
CA SER A 285 -7.92 -9.45 -14.45
C SER A 285 -7.91 -8.28 -13.47
N VAL A 286 -8.67 -8.45 -12.38
CA VAL A 286 -8.77 -7.47 -11.29
C VAL A 286 -8.67 -8.18 -9.94
N SER A 287 -7.77 -7.72 -9.09
CA SER A 287 -7.55 -8.23 -7.74
C SER A 287 -7.76 -7.10 -6.75
N VAL A 288 -8.69 -7.24 -5.81
CA VAL A 288 -9.05 -6.20 -4.85
C VAL A 288 -9.01 -6.76 -3.44
N ASN A 289 -8.33 -6.06 -2.54
CA ASN A 289 -8.44 -6.25 -1.10
C ASN A 289 -8.88 -4.95 -0.43
N VAL A 290 -9.83 -5.06 0.48
CA VAL A 290 -10.28 -3.98 1.35
C VAL A 290 -10.15 -4.46 2.79
N VAL A 291 -9.40 -3.73 3.61
CA VAL A 291 -9.19 -4.02 5.03
C VAL A 291 -9.61 -2.80 5.83
N ASP A 292 -10.47 -3.03 6.82
CA ASP A 292 -10.91 -2.05 7.81
C ASP A 292 -10.72 -2.69 9.19
N ALA A 293 -9.77 -2.19 9.96
CA ALA A 293 -9.37 -2.74 11.25
C ALA A 293 -9.46 -1.69 12.35
N ASP A 294 -10.16 -2.01 13.42
CA ASP A 294 -10.36 -1.13 14.58
C ASP A 294 -9.96 -1.87 15.86
N THR A 295 -8.79 -1.55 16.40
CA THR A 295 -8.19 -2.24 17.54
C THR A 295 -8.00 -1.26 18.69
N ARG A 296 -8.71 -1.47 19.81
CA ARG A 296 -8.72 -0.52 20.93
C ARG A 296 -8.58 -1.20 22.27
N SER A 297 -7.67 -0.72 23.11
CA SER A 297 -7.60 -1.10 24.51
C SER A 297 -7.76 0.09 25.41
N PHE A 298 -8.71 0.06 26.34
CA PHE A 298 -8.97 1.25 27.12
C PHE A 298 -9.56 1.04 28.51
N ILE A 299 -9.35 2.06 29.35
CA ILE A 299 -10.05 2.25 30.61
C ILE A 299 -10.76 3.60 30.50
N ASP A 300 -12.08 3.60 30.63
CA ASP A 300 -12.88 4.78 30.38
C ASP A 300 -13.93 4.97 31.48
N VAL A 301 -14.20 6.22 31.82
CA VAL A 301 -15.26 6.59 32.73
C VAL A 301 -16.18 7.55 32.01
N THR A 302 -17.45 7.16 31.92
CA THR A 302 -18.49 7.96 31.27
C THR A 302 -19.47 8.57 32.26
N ASP A 303 -19.52 8.03 33.49
CA ASP A 303 -20.36 8.55 34.58
C ASP A 303 -19.63 9.62 35.40
N HIS A 304 -19.90 10.88 35.11
CA HIS A 304 -19.35 12.06 35.81
C HIS A 304 -19.96 12.34 37.19
N SER A 305 -20.87 11.50 37.70
CA SER A 305 -21.58 11.75 38.96
C SER A 305 -20.88 11.23 40.22
N LYS A 306 -19.82 10.42 40.07
CA LYS A 306 -19.14 9.77 41.19
C LYS A 306 -17.69 9.39 40.80
N PRO A 307 -16.80 9.18 41.78
CA PRO A 307 -15.44 8.75 41.52
C PRO A 307 -15.34 7.26 41.16
N TYR A 308 -14.31 6.91 40.38
CA TYR A 308 -13.89 5.55 40.07
C TYR A 308 -12.42 5.32 40.43
N LEU A 309 -12.11 4.13 40.92
CA LEU A 309 -10.77 3.75 41.36
C LEU A 309 -10.26 2.51 40.61
N ILE A 310 -9.06 2.64 40.06
CA ILE A 310 -8.23 1.53 39.59
C ILE A 310 -6.98 1.48 40.47
N ASN A 311 -6.84 0.44 41.27
CA ASN A 311 -5.71 0.25 42.17
C ASN A 311 -5.05 -1.10 41.88
N THR A 312 -3.74 -1.11 41.61
CA THR A 312 -2.94 -2.31 41.36
C THR A 312 -1.76 -2.38 42.32
N GLY A 313 -1.45 -3.54 42.87
CA GLY A 313 -0.22 -3.77 43.63
C GLY A 313 1.02 -3.94 42.74
N GLY A 314 0.81 -4.25 41.45
CA GLY A 314 1.84 -4.34 40.41
C GLY A 314 1.58 -3.37 39.24
N ASP A 315 1.89 -3.81 38.02
CA ASP A 315 1.84 -2.98 36.82
C ASP A 315 0.38 -2.75 36.34
N LEU A 316 0.14 -1.58 35.75
CA LEU A 316 -1.07 -1.24 35.01
C LEU A 316 -0.74 -1.13 33.53
N ILE A 317 -1.26 -2.05 32.72
CA ILE A 317 -0.85 -2.24 31.33
C ILE A 317 -2.08 -2.16 30.41
N VAL A 318 -2.04 -1.25 29.44
CA VAL A 318 -3.07 -1.09 28.39
C VAL A 318 -2.39 -1.15 27.02
N ILE A 319 -2.67 -2.19 26.22
CA ILE A 319 -1.94 -2.43 24.96
C ILE A 319 -2.89 -2.73 23.81
N ALA A 320 -2.76 -1.99 22.71
CA ALA A 320 -3.40 -2.30 21.43
C ALA A 320 -2.35 -2.60 20.34
N GLU A 321 -2.43 -3.78 19.74
CA GLU A 321 -1.52 -4.25 18.69
C GLU A 321 -2.33 -4.66 17.44
N ASP A 322 -2.10 -4.00 16.30
CA ASP A 322 -2.64 -4.41 15.00
C ASP A 322 -1.49 -4.80 14.04
N THR A 323 -1.68 -5.92 13.33
CA THR A 323 -0.78 -6.36 12.27
C THR A 323 -1.59 -6.85 11.08
N SER A 324 -1.46 -6.15 9.95
CA SER A 324 -2.16 -6.47 8.72
C SER A 324 -1.20 -6.75 7.56
N VAL A 325 -1.33 -7.92 6.93
CA VAL A 325 -0.55 -8.33 5.76
C VAL A 325 -1.49 -8.53 4.56
N ILE A 326 -1.29 -7.73 3.51
CA ILE A 326 -2.16 -7.70 2.34
C ILE A 326 -1.38 -8.04 1.07
N GLY A 327 -1.94 -8.89 0.23
CA GLY A 327 -1.36 -9.32 -1.05
C GLY A 327 -2.34 -9.26 -2.20
N SER A 328 -2.00 -8.63 -3.32
CA SER A 328 -2.82 -8.65 -4.55
C SER A 328 -1.98 -9.05 -5.77
N ILE A 329 -2.44 -10.03 -6.54
CA ILE A 329 -1.78 -10.45 -7.79
C ILE A 329 -2.79 -10.42 -8.94
N ALA A 330 -2.53 -9.61 -9.96
CA ALA A 330 -3.29 -9.57 -11.20
C ALA A 330 -2.38 -9.92 -12.40
N GLY A 331 -2.76 -10.91 -13.21
CA GLY A 331 -1.98 -11.33 -14.37
C GLY A 331 -2.84 -11.57 -15.61
N VAL A 332 -2.38 -11.12 -16.77
CA VAL A 332 -3.04 -11.41 -18.05
C VAL A 332 -2.07 -11.82 -19.16
N LEU A 333 -2.49 -12.80 -19.97
CA LEU A 333 -1.76 -13.24 -21.17
C LEU A 333 -2.70 -13.41 -22.37
N GLY A 334 -2.48 -12.65 -23.45
CA GLY A 334 -3.27 -12.75 -24.67
C GLY A 334 -2.43 -13.02 -25.90
N ILE A 335 -2.85 -13.98 -26.73
CA ILE A 335 -2.12 -14.38 -27.94
C ILE A 335 -3.09 -14.48 -29.12
N ALA A 336 -2.93 -13.59 -30.11
CA ALA A 336 -3.70 -13.62 -31.36
C ALA A 336 -2.78 -13.96 -32.55
N LYS A 337 -2.85 -15.20 -33.02
CA LYS A 337 -2.03 -15.68 -34.14
C LYS A 337 -2.54 -15.11 -35.48
N GLN A 338 -1.68 -15.08 -36.49
CA GLN A 338 -2.04 -14.72 -37.86
C GLN A 338 -3.03 -15.75 -38.44
N GLY A 339 -4.17 -15.29 -38.97
CA GLY A 339 -5.18 -16.12 -39.63
C GLY A 339 -5.30 -15.86 -41.15
N GLU A 340 -6.01 -16.73 -41.84
CA GLU A 340 -6.36 -16.59 -43.27
C GLU A 340 -7.55 -15.61 -43.40
N GLY A 341 -7.29 -14.31 -43.58
CA GLY A 341 -8.30 -13.33 -44.04
C GLY A 341 -8.69 -12.20 -43.05
N ASP A 342 -8.65 -12.43 -41.74
CA ASP A 342 -9.03 -11.45 -40.71
C ASP A 342 -7.80 -10.88 -39.96
N GLY A 343 -7.92 -9.65 -39.45
CA GLY A 343 -6.87 -9.00 -38.65
C GLY A 343 -6.79 -9.56 -37.23
N SER A 344 -5.58 -9.62 -36.66
CA SER A 344 -5.32 -10.21 -35.33
C SER A 344 -4.95 -9.16 -34.27
N ALA A 345 -5.64 -9.19 -33.13
CA ALA A 345 -5.41 -8.26 -32.02
C ALA A 345 -5.38 -8.97 -30.66
N ALA A 346 -4.46 -8.59 -29.79
CA ALA A 346 -4.39 -9.01 -28.39
C ALA A 346 -4.48 -7.78 -27.48
N LEU A 347 -5.51 -7.72 -26.64
CA LEU A 347 -5.82 -6.57 -25.78
C LEU A 347 -6.00 -7.02 -24.33
N GLY A 348 -5.15 -6.60 -23.39
CA GLY A 348 -5.32 -7.04 -22.01
C GLY A 348 -4.91 -6.07 -20.91
N ALA A 349 -5.59 -6.17 -19.77
CA ALA A 349 -5.37 -5.31 -18.62
C ALA A 349 -5.34 -6.11 -17.31
N ALA A 350 -4.37 -5.82 -16.44
CA ALA A 350 -4.25 -6.38 -15.10
C ALA A 350 -4.28 -5.25 -14.07
N VAL A 351 -5.11 -5.37 -13.02
CA VAL A 351 -5.24 -4.35 -11.98
C VAL A 351 -5.20 -5.00 -10.59
N GLY A 352 -4.28 -4.57 -9.74
CA GLY A 352 -4.23 -4.90 -8.31
C GLY A 352 -4.60 -3.68 -7.46
N ILE A 353 -5.50 -3.83 -6.50
CA ILE A 353 -5.97 -2.75 -5.63
C ILE A 353 -5.94 -3.23 -4.18
N ASN A 354 -5.32 -2.45 -3.30
CA ASN A 354 -5.36 -2.64 -1.86
C ASN A 354 -5.77 -1.33 -1.19
N ILE A 355 -6.83 -1.37 -0.39
CA ILE A 355 -7.32 -0.24 0.39
C ILE A 355 -7.32 -0.70 1.84
N VAL A 356 -6.59 0.01 2.70
CA VAL A 356 -6.43 -0.31 4.12
C VAL A 356 -6.77 0.92 4.94
N ALA A 357 -7.74 0.77 5.82
CA ALA A 357 -8.00 1.68 6.93
C ALA A 357 -7.68 0.95 8.23
N SER A 358 -6.94 1.58 9.14
CA SER A 358 -6.63 1.02 10.44
C SER A 358 -6.69 2.10 11.53
N THR A 359 -7.36 1.80 12.64
CA THR A 359 -7.37 2.63 13.85
C THR A 359 -6.87 1.79 15.01
N VAL A 360 -5.82 2.25 15.69
CA VAL A 360 -5.22 1.56 16.83
C VAL A 360 -5.08 2.51 18.02
N ASP A 361 -5.87 2.28 19.06
CA ASP A 361 -5.91 3.17 20.23
C ASP A 361 -5.62 2.42 21.54
N SER A 362 -4.77 3.00 22.39
CA SER A 362 -4.59 2.59 23.78
C SER A 362 -4.80 3.80 24.67
N TYR A 363 -5.80 3.78 25.55
CA TYR A 363 -6.07 5.00 26.32
C TYR A 363 -6.65 4.77 27.71
N ILE A 364 -6.47 5.78 28.55
CA ILE A 364 -7.18 5.91 29.80
C ILE A 364 -7.83 7.29 29.83
N ASP A 365 -9.14 7.34 29.99
CA ASP A 365 -9.93 8.56 29.90
C ASP A 365 -10.93 8.67 31.07
N GLY A 366 -10.97 9.85 31.67
CA GLY A 366 -11.86 10.16 32.79
C GLY A 366 -13.12 10.90 32.33
N ALA A 367 -14.18 10.81 33.14
CA ALA A 367 -15.41 11.52 32.82
C ALA A 367 -15.27 13.04 33.00
N HIS A 368 -15.67 13.78 31.97
CA HIS A 368 -15.87 15.22 32.00
C HIS A 368 -17.26 15.59 31.47
N ILE A 369 -17.69 16.83 31.72
CA ILE A 369 -18.90 17.40 31.12
C ILE A 369 -18.55 18.66 30.31
N GLU A 370 -18.92 18.64 29.05
CA GLU A 370 -18.65 19.72 28.09
C GLU A 370 -19.59 20.93 28.25
N VAL A 371 -19.08 22.10 27.90
CA VAL A 371 -19.76 23.39 27.83
C VAL A 371 -19.61 23.96 26.42
N ASP A 372 -20.60 23.73 25.59
CA ASP A 372 -20.66 24.30 24.24
C ASP A 372 -21.00 25.80 24.28
N LEU A 373 -20.01 26.67 24.00
CA LEU A 373 -20.24 28.12 23.91
C LEU A 373 -20.80 28.58 22.56
N THR A 374 -20.85 27.69 21.56
CA THR A 374 -21.43 27.96 20.24
C THR A 374 -22.97 27.91 20.28
N GLY A 375 -23.54 27.15 21.21
CA GLY A 375 -24.96 27.11 21.54
C GLY A 375 -25.49 28.37 22.24
N PRO A 376 -26.81 28.65 22.22
CA PRO A 376 -27.38 29.78 22.93
C PRO A 376 -27.42 29.55 24.45
N ALA A 377 -26.90 30.54 25.22
CA ALA A 377 -27.05 30.67 26.68
C ALA A 377 -26.33 29.65 27.58
N SER A 378 -25.21 29.07 27.13
CA SER A 378 -24.35 28.21 27.97
C SER A 378 -23.69 28.94 29.14
N ILE A 379 -23.54 30.27 29.06
CA ILE A 379 -23.13 31.12 30.18
C ILE A 379 -24.11 32.28 30.32
N ASN A 380 -24.57 32.52 31.55
CA ASN A 380 -25.31 33.72 31.94
C ASN A 380 -24.42 34.62 32.81
N GLU A 381 -23.79 35.60 32.17
CA GLU A 381 -22.87 36.59 32.79
C GLU A 381 -23.56 37.48 33.85
N ASN A 382 -24.90 37.57 33.87
CA ASN A 382 -25.59 38.35 34.91
C ASN A 382 -25.77 37.57 36.22
N THR A 383 -25.72 36.24 36.14
CA THR A 383 -25.92 35.34 37.27
C THR A 383 -24.74 34.42 37.48
N ASP A 384 -23.62 34.63 36.78
CA ASP A 384 -22.41 33.79 36.80
C ASP A 384 -22.71 32.28 36.73
N THR A 385 -23.72 31.93 35.92
CA THR A 385 -24.24 30.55 35.84
C THR A 385 -23.81 29.90 34.54
N ILE A 386 -23.27 28.69 34.65
CA ILE A 386 -22.95 27.80 33.52
C ILE A 386 -24.12 26.85 33.33
N HIS A 387 -24.56 26.69 32.08
CA HIS A 387 -25.60 25.77 31.66
C HIS A 387 -25.01 24.68 30.76
N PHE A 388 -25.34 23.43 31.08
CA PHE A 388 -24.94 22.24 30.35
C PHE A 388 -26.06 21.72 29.46
N ALA A 389 -25.72 20.97 28.41
CA ALA A 389 -26.71 20.34 27.53
C ALA A 389 -27.44 19.16 28.20
N SER A 390 -26.85 18.58 29.25
CA SER A 390 -27.37 17.45 30.01
C SER A 390 -27.19 17.65 31.51
N ALA A 391 -27.78 16.77 32.32
CA ALA A 391 -27.63 16.86 33.76
C ALA A 391 -26.17 16.67 34.19
N HIS A 392 -25.67 17.53 35.09
CA HIS A 392 -24.25 17.57 35.45
C HIS A 392 -23.86 16.62 36.59
N GLY A 393 -24.80 16.01 37.32
CA GLY A 393 -24.49 15.02 38.36
C GLY A 393 -23.77 15.54 39.62
N PHE A 394 -23.12 16.69 39.58
CA PHE A 394 -22.43 17.32 40.71
C PHE A 394 -23.33 17.70 41.89
N SER A 395 -22.71 17.78 43.07
CA SER A 395 -23.24 18.23 44.34
C SER A 395 -22.57 19.52 44.82
N ASN A 396 -23.21 20.27 45.72
CA ASN A 396 -22.61 21.46 46.32
C ASN A 396 -21.30 21.10 47.04
N GLY A 397 -20.23 21.83 46.72
CA GLY A 397 -18.90 21.65 47.29
C GLY A 397 -18.05 20.57 46.62
N ASP A 398 -18.52 19.95 45.54
CA ASP A 398 -17.69 19.08 44.70
C ASP A 398 -16.56 19.89 44.07
N ALA A 399 -15.37 19.31 44.05
CA ALA A 399 -14.19 19.92 43.45
C ALA A 399 -14.11 19.50 41.97
N VAL A 400 -14.11 20.48 41.07
CA VAL A 400 -14.04 20.28 39.62
C VAL A 400 -12.84 21.00 39.03
N VAL A 401 -12.16 20.37 38.06
CA VAL A 401 -11.12 20.99 37.24
C VAL A 401 -11.78 21.50 35.97
N TYR A 402 -11.50 22.76 35.63
CA TYR A 402 -11.92 23.34 34.35
C TYR A 402 -10.84 23.10 33.28
N SER A 403 -11.24 22.62 32.10
CA SER A 403 -10.41 22.59 30.90
C SER A 403 -11.05 23.45 29.81
N ASN A 404 -10.23 24.13 29.02
CA ASN A 404 -10.67 24.86 27.84
C ASN A 404 -10.59 24.04 26.54
N GLY A 405 -10.04 22.82 26.57
CA GLY A 405 -9.90 21.97 25.39
C GLY A 405 -9.16 22.63 24.21
N GLY A 406 -8.24 23.56 24.50
CA GLY A 406 -7.54 24.36 23.49
C GLY A 406 -8.27 25.64 23.03
N ASP A 407 -9.52 25.86 23.44
CA ASP A 407 -10.27 27.08 23.10
C ASP A 407 -9.86 28.30 23.94
N LYS A 408 -10.32 29.49 23.54
CA LYS A 408 -10.10 30.71 24.30
C LYS A 408 -10.83 30.65 25.64
N VAL A 409 -10.08 30.77 26.74
CA VAL A 409 -10.56 30.60 28.12
C VAL A 409 -11.81 31.45 28.45
N ILE A 410 -12.77 30.86 29.16
CA ILE A 410 -13.91 31.58 29.75
C ILE A 410 -13.40 32.58 30.78
N GLY A 411 -13.76 33.86 30.63
CA GLY A 411 -13.35 34.91 31.56
C GLY A 411 -13.82 34.59 32.98
N GLY A 412 -12.92 34.79 33.96
CA GLY A 412 -13.14 34.38 35.35
C GLY A 412 -12.59 33.00 35.69
N LEU A 413 -12.34 32.16 34.67
CA LEU A 413 -11.79 30.83 34.83
C LEU A 413 -10.33 30.74 34.36
N GLN A 414 -9.64 29.70 34.82
CA GLN A 414 -8.28 29.33 34.43
C GLN A 414 -8.27 27.82 34.14
N SER A 415 -7.84 27.43 32.95
CA SER A 415 -7.72 26.01 32.57
C SER A 415 -6.75 25.29 33.51
N GLY A 416 -7.05 24.05 33.88
CA GLY A 416 -6.32 23.26 34.88
C GLY A 416 -6.63 23.61 36.35
N ARG A 417 -7.35 24.71 36.63
CA ARG A 417 -7.63 25.12 38.02
C ARG A 417 -8.82 24.39 38.62
N THR A 418 -8.68 24.03 39.89
CA THR A 418 -9.78 23.50 40.71
C THR A 418 -10.73 24.62 41.16
N TYR A 419 -12.02 24.40 40.95
CA TYR A 419 -13.14 25.19 41.44
C TYR A 419 -14.10 24.30 42.25
N TYR A 420 -15.00 24.93 43.00
CA TYR A 420 -16.02 24.23 43.77
C TYR A 420 -17.41 24.54 43.25
N VAL A 421 -18.23 23.50 43.11
CA VAL A 421 -19.55 23.57 42.50
C VAL A 421 -20.59 24.13 43.47
N ILE A 422 -21.39 25.07 42.97
CA ILE A 422 -22.66 25.51 43.59
C ILE A 422 -23.78 25.16 42.61
N VAL A 423 -24.55 24.13 42.93
CA VAL A 423 -25.65 23.61 42.11
C VAL A 423 -26.82 24.61 42.09
N GLN A 424 -27.20 25.05 40.90
CA GLN A 424 -28.36 25.91 40.66
C GLN A 424 -29.57 25.13 40.11
N GLY A 425 -29.31 24.04 39.40
CA GLY A 425 -30.32 23.17 38.78
C GLY A 425 -29.78 21.77 38.52
N LEU A 426 -30.45 21.00 37.67
CA LEU A 426 -29.91 19.69 37.25
C LEU A 426 -28.84 19.84 36.16
N ASP A 427 -28.90 20.93 35.40
CA ASP A 427 -28.12 21.26 34.22
C ASP A 427 -27.39 22.61 34.38
N SER A 428 -27.32 23.15 35.60
CA SER A 428 -26.73 24.46 35.83
C SER A 428 -26.00 24.60 37.15
N ILE A 429 -24.84 25.25 37.09
CA ILE A 429 -23.96 25.48 38.24
C ILE A 429 -23.44 26.92 38.27
N GLN A 430 -23.06 27.38 39.46
CA GLN A 430 -22.08 28.45 39.65
C GLN A 430 -20.79 27.84 40.21
N LEU A 431 -19.71 28.61 40.16
CA LEU A 431 -18.40 28.18 40.66
C LEU A 431 -17.90 29.11 41.76
N THR A 432 -17.02 28.59 42.61
CA THR A 432 -16.29 29.38 43.60
C THR A 432 -14.88 28.82 43.82
N THR A 433 -13.97 29.62 44.35
CA THR A 433 -12.57 29.24 44.57
C THR A 433 -12.31 28.47 45.87
N THR A 434 -13.28 28.40 46.80
CA THR A 434 -13.12 27.66 48.07
C THR A 434 -14.32 26.79 48.40
N LYS A 435 -14.07 25.66 49.06
CA LYS A 435 -15.12 24.71 49.43
C LYS A 435 -16.12 25.30 50.42
N GLU A 436 -15.65 26.15 51.33
CA GLU A 436 -16.49 26.83 52.32
C GLU A 436 -17.53 27.74 51.66
N LEU A 437 -17.11 28.55 50.69
CA LEU A 437 -18.02 29.42 49.93
C LEU A 437 -19.06 28.62 49.13
N ALA A 438 -18.69 27.43 48.64
CA ALA A 438 -19.59 26.58 47.88
C ALA A 438 -20.76 26.06 48.75
N PHE A 439 -20.45 25.66 49.99
CA PHE A 439 -21.48 25.25 50.96
C PHE A 439 -22.32 26.42 51.46
N ASP A 440 -21.74 27.62 51.54
CA ASP A 440 -22.46 28.85 51.85
C ASP A 440 -23.29 29.39 50.67
N GLY A 441 -23.17 28.77 49.48
CA GLY A 441 -23.89 29.16 48.26
C GLY A 441 -23.47 30.53 47.73
N THR A 442 -22.23 30.94 47.98
CA THR A 442 -21.68 32.24 47.56
C THR A 442 -20.66 32.02 46.45
N SER A 443 -20.89 32.60 45.28
CA SER A 443 -19.92 32.61 44.18
C SER A 443 -19.01 33.84 44.27
N ASP A 444 -17.70 33.62 44.07
CA ASP A 444 -16.66 34.66 43.95
C ASP A 444 -16.02 34.68 42.56
N VAL A 445 -16.61 33.96 41.60
CA VAL A 445 -16.14 33.83 40.22
C VAL A 445 -17.08 34.62 39.31
N ASP A 446 -16.54 35.64 38.64
CA ASP A 446 -17.25 36.50 37.68
C ASP A 446 -17.03 35.98 36.26
N LEU A 447 -18.08 35.43 35.64
CA LEU A 447 -17.99 34.74 34.35
C LEU A 447 -18.24 35.69 33.18
N ASN A 448 -17.33 35.65 32.20
CA ASN A 448 -17.46 36.41 30.97
C ASN A 448 -17.22 35.53 29.74
N LEU A 449 -18.02 35.68 28.69
CA LEU A 449 -17.86 34.93 27.45
C LEU A 449 -16.55 35.33 26.74
N PRO A 450 -15.78 34.35 26.24
CA PRO A 450 -14.62 34.66 25.42
C PRO A 450 -15.04 35.31 24.09
N ALA A 451 -14.12 36.11 23.53
CA ALA A 451 -14.34 36.82 22.26
C ALA A 451 -14.53 35.87 21.07
N GLU A 452 -13.90 34.69 21.13
CA GLU A 452 -14.08 33.57 20.22
C GLU A 452 -14.70 32.45 21.04
N LYS A 453 -15.85 31.96 20.57
CA LYS A 453 -16.61 30.91 21.25
C LYS A 453 -16.25 29.58 20.61
N GLY A 454 -15.93 28.60 21.45
CA GLY A 454 -15.72 27.21 21.02
C GLY A 454 -16.51 26.24 21.88
N ASP A 455 -16.36 24.95 21.60
CA ASP A 455 -17.06 23.84 22.22
C ASP A 455 -16.16 22.93 23.07
N GLY A 456 -14.85 23.20 23.13
CA GLY A 456 -13.87 22.41 23.87
C GLY A 456 -13.83 22.62 25.39
N HIS A 457 -14.69 23.49 25.94
CA HIS A 457 -14.70 23.73 27.38
C HIS A 457 -15.29 22.55 28.14
N ALA A 458 -14.66 22.10 29.22
CA ALA A 458 -15.13 20.96 30.00
C ALA A 458 -14.85 21.12 31.50
N PHE A 459 -15.61 20.39 32.31
CA PHE A 459 -15.38 20.23 33.75
C PHE A 459 -15.28 18.76 34.11
N ARG A 460 -14.23 18.35 34.84
CA ARG A 460 -14.13 17.01 35.44
C ARG A 460 -14.09 17.08 36.95
N LEU A 461 -14.57 16.03 37.63
CA LEU A 461 -14.30 15.86 39.05
C LEU A 461 -12.80 15.66 39.27
N VAL A 462 -12.22 16.30 40.29
CA VAL A 462 -10.79 16.15 40.64
C VAL A 462 -10.42 14.67 40.85
N ASP A 463 -11.31 13.91 41.49
CA ASP A 463 -11.12 12.46 41.75
C ASP A 463 -12.08 11.60 40.89
N GLY A 464 -12.48 12.08 39.72
CA GLY A 464 -13.43 11.37 38.84
C GLY A 464 -12.93 9.98 38.42
N LEU A 465 -11.65 9.89 38.04
CA LEU A 465 -10.92 8.64 37.82
C LEU A 465 -9.57 8.73 38.53
N GLU A 466 -9.36 7.85 39.51
CA GLU A 466 -8.10 7.71 40.24
C GLU A 466 -7.41 6.40 39.84
N LEU A 467 -6.15 6.48 39.43
CA LEU A 467 -5.29 5.35 39.11
C LEU A 467 -4.14 5.29 40.13
N ASP A 468 -3.99 4.16 40.81
CA ASP A 468 -2.87 3.86 41.71
C ASP A 468 -2.16 2.59 41.22
N ALA A 469 -1.03 2.77 40.53
CA ALA A 469 -0.21 1.68 40.02
C ALA A 469 0.97 1.40 40.94
N GLY A 470 0.98 0.24 41.60
CA GLY A 470 2.06 -0.22 42.47
C GLY A 470 3.37 -0.55 41.73
N GLY A 471 3.33 -0.61 40.40
CA GLY A 471 4.46 -0.74 39.49
C GLY A 471 4.42 0.27 38.34
N LEU A 472 4.77 -0.18 37.13
CA LEU A 472 4.77 0.62 35.90
C LEU A 472 3.33 0.92 35.43
N LEU A 473 3.09 2.11 34.89
CA LEU A 473 1.93 2.40 34.03
C LEU A 473 2.37 2.42 32.57
N THR A 474 1.80 1.54 31.74
CA THR A 474 2.13 1.47 30.30
C THR A 474 0.87 1.55 29.46
N LEU A 475 0.86 2.49 28.52
CA LEU A 475 -0.05 2.53 27.40
C LEU A 475 0.78 2.33 26.13
N SER A 476 0.48 1.32 25.32
CA SER A 476 1.19 1.09 24.07
C SER A 476 0.25 0.79 22.93
N THR A 477 0.46 1.50 21.82
CA THR A 477 -0.16 1.24 20.53
C THR A 477 0.89 0.90 19.50
N SER A 478 0.65 -0.17 18.76
CA SER A 478 1.50 -0.58 17.64
C SER A 478 0.64 -0.98 16.45
N ASN A 479 0.83 -0.29 15.33
CA ASN A 479 0.22 -0.61 14.06
C ASN A 479 1.29 -1.03 13.05
N THR A 480 1.14 -2.21 12.46
CA THR A 480 2.03 -2.70 11.40
C THR A 480 1.23 -3.17 10.19
N MET A 481 1.40 -2.48 9.07
CA MET A 481 0.80 -2.85 7.79
C MET A 481 1.85 -3.20 6.76
N VAL A 482 1.65 -4.30 6.04
CA VAL A 482 2.51 -4.73 4.94
C VAL A 482 1.66 -5.06 3.72
N ILE A 483 1.90 -4.38 2.61
CA ILE A 483 1.17 -4.55 1.36
C ILE A 483 2.13 -5.01 0.25
N GLY A 484 1.81 -6.12 -0.40
CA GLY A 484 2.46 -6.59 -1.63
C GLY A 484 1.48 -6.56 -2.80
N SER A 485 1.81 -5.86 -3.88
CA SER A 485 0.96 -5.77 -5.07
C SER A 485 1.75 -6.05 -6.34
N LEU A 486 1.18 -6.88 -7.21
CA LEU A 486 1.76 -7.27 -8.49
C LEU A 486 0.69 -7.23 -9.60
N ALA A 487 0.94 -6.45 -10.65
CA ALA A 487 0.16 -6.46 -11.88
C ALA A 487 1.07 -6.75 -13.09
N ILE A 488 0.70 -7.74 -13.92
CA ILE A 488 1.47 -8.09 -15.13
C ILE A 488 0.55 -8.27 -16.34
N SER A 489 0.92 -7.66 -17.48
CA SER A 489 0.25 -7.84 -18.77
C SER A 489 1.21 -8.22 -19.88
N GLY A 490 0.95 -9.36 -20.54
CA GLY A 490 1.68 -9.81 -21.73
C GLY A 490 0.74 -10.08 -22.91
N GLN A 491 0.95 -9.41 -24.03
CA GLN A 491 0.11 -9.54 -25.23
C GLN A 491 0.97 -9.76 -26.47
N GLY A 492 0.61 -10.77 -27.26
CA GLY A 492 1.24 -11.13 -28.51
C GLY A 492 0.22 -11.16 -29.64
N ALA A 493 0.44 -10.44 -30.73
CA ALA A 493 -0.44 -10.49 -31.89
C ALA A 493 0.34 -10.46 -33.22
N ALA A 494 -0.31 -10.75 -34.34
CA ALA A 494 0.30 -10.44 -35.63
C ALA A 494 0.16 -8.94 -35.96
N ASP A 495 -1.01 -8.33 -35.69
CA ASP A 495 -1.29 -6.96 -36.16
C ASP A 495 -1.32 -5.94 -35.02
N PHE A 496 -1.98 -6.22 -33.90
CA PHE A 496 -2.08 -5.24 -32.82
C PHE A 496 -1.99 -5.87 -31.43
N ALA A 497 -1.01 -5.47 -30.62
CA ALA A 497 -0.87 -5.94 -29.25
C ALA A 497 -0.87 -4.77 -28.28
N ALA A 498 -1.89 -4.64 -27.45
CA ALA A 498 -1.97 -3.57 -26.47
C ALA A 498 -2.31 -4.10 -25.08
N GLY A 499 -1.65 -3.60 -24.06
CA GLY A 499 -2.06 -3.95 -22.72
C GLY A 499 -1.37 -3.17 -21.64
N GLY A 500 -1.95 -3.23 -20.46
CA GLY A 500 -1.40 -2.55 -19.30
C GLY A 500 -1.58 -3.22 -17.96
N ALA A 501 -0.83 -2.73 -17.00
CA ALA A 501 -0.76 -3.23 -15.64
C ALA A 501 -0.83 -2.07 -14.65
N VAL A 502 -1.70 -2.15 -13.65
CA VAL A 502 -1.86 -1.09 -12.65
C VAL A 502 -1.86 -1.69 -11.25
N THR A 503 -1.12 -1.10 -10.33
CA THR A 503 -1.28 -1.34 -8.89
C THR A 503 -1.70 -0.05 -8.19
N VAL A 504 -2.64 -0.17 -7.25
CA VAL A 504 -3.11 0.93 -6.41
C VAL A 504 -3.09 0.47 -4.96
N ASN A 505 -2.38 1.18 -4.10
CA ASN A 505 -2.28 0.89 -2.67
C ASN A 505 -2.58 2.18 -1.91
N VAL A 506 -3.61 2.15 -1.07
CA VAL A 506 -4.00 3.29 -0.23
C VAL A 506 -4.05 2.80 1.20
N VAL A 507 -3.31 3.47 2.07
CA VAL A 507 -3.27 3.25 3.51
C VAL A 507 -3.69 4.53 4.19
N ASP A 508 -4.67 4.44 5.08
CA ASP A 508 -5.04 5.49 6.01
C ASP A 508 -5.03 4.90 7.42
N ALA A 509 -4.16 5.40 8.29
CA ALA A 509 -3.91 4.74 9.56
C ALA A 509 -3.67 5.72 10.71
N ASP A 510 -4.53 5.61 11.72
CA ASP A 510 -4.43 6.40 12.95
C ASP A 510 -3.95 5.50 14.10
N THR A 511 -3.00 6.02 14.88
CA THR A 511 -2.39 5.28 16.00
C THR A 511 -2.18 6.21 17.19
N ILE A 512 -2.92 5.99 18.28
CA ILE A 512 -3.01 6.94 19.38
C ILE A 512 -2.82 6.27 20.74
N SER A 513 -1.89 6.78 21.54
CA SER A 513 -1.73 6.44 22.95
C SER A 513 -1.99 7.65 23.84
N TYR A 514 -2.94 7.60 24.78
CA TYR A 514 -3.21 8.79 25.61
C TYR A 514 -3.74 8.55 27.01
N LEU A 515 -3.42 9.50 27.88
CA LEU A 515 -3.98 9.62 29.22
C LEU A 515 -4.69 10.96 29.34
N ARG A 516 -5.97 10.94 29.70
CA ARG A 516 -6.79 12.15 29.80
C ARG A 516 -7.71 12.13 31.02
N ASP A 517 -7.94 13.31 31.58
CA ASP A 517 -8.95 13.56 32.64
C ASP A 517 -8.83 12.66 33.88
N ALA A 518 -7.61 12.25 34.23
CA ALA A 518 -7.35 11.32 35.33
C ALA A 518 -6.42 11.91 36.40
N THR A 519 -6.51 11.36 37.60
CA THR A 519 -5.52 11.53 38.67
C THR A 519 -4.73 10.23 38.79
N VAL A 520 -3.40 10.29 38.62
CA VAL A 520 -2.54 9.12 38.45
C VAL A 520 -1.39 9.15 39.44
N THR A 521 -1.25 8.06 40.19
CA THR A 521 -0.07 7.74 40.99
C THR A 521 0.56 6.46 40.45
N SER A 522 1.85 6.49 40.15
CA SER A 522 2.62 5.29 39.78
C SER A 522 3.87 5.18 40.64
N ALA A 523 4.06 4.02 41.27
CA ALA A 523 5.28 3.67 42.00
C ALA A 523 6.44 3.24 41.08
N GLY A 524 6.19 3.16 39.77
CA GLY A 524 7.17 2.97 38.71
C GLY A 524 7.19 4.15 37.72
N ALA A 525 7.66 3.90 36.50
CA ALA A 525 7.61 4.85 35.39
C ALA A 525 6.22 4.90 34.74
N VAL A 526 5.99 5.90 33.91
CA VAL A 526 4.81 6.03 33.04
C VAL A 526 5.27 6.11 31.60
N SER A 527 4.82 5.17 30.75
CA SER A 527 5.18 5.12 29.33
C SER A 527 3.94 5.16 28.46
N LEU A 528 3.90 6.08 27.50
CA LEU A 528 2.89 6.20 26.45
C LEU A 528 3.59 6.08 25.10
N ASP A 529 3.43 4.93 24.43
CA ASP A 529 4.11 4.63 23.18
C ASP A 529 3.12 4.49 22.03
N ALA A 530 3.35 5.19 20.93
CA ALA A 530 2.62 5.08 19.67
C ALA A 530 3.57 4.80 18.51
N PHE A 531 3.43 3.61 17.90
CA PHE A 531 4.27 3.14 16.82
C PHE A 531 3.44 2.76 15.60
N ASP A 532 3.72 3.37 14.44
CA ASP A 532 3.08 3.03 13.17
C ASP A 532 4.13 2.68 12.10
N LYS A 533 3.92 1.55 11.44
CA LYS A 533 4.78 1.04 10.37
C LYS A 533 3.93 0.59 9.19
N ALA A 534 4.01 1.30 8.07
CA ALA A 534 3.29 0.94 6.85
C ALA A 534 4.26 0.66 5.71
N VAL A 535 4.38 -0.59 5.25
CA VAL A 535 5.27 -1.00 4.15
C VAL A 535 4.45 -1.36 2.91
N ILE A 536 4.71 -0.72 1.78
CA ILE A 536 4.10 -1.04 0.48
C ILE A 536 5.19 -1.54 -0.47
N ALA A 537 4.93 -2.64 -1.17
CA ALA A 537 5.73 -3.15 -2.27
C ALA A 537 4.83 -3.28 -3.51
N ALA A 538 5.06 -2.46 -4.53
CA ALA A 538 4.19 -2.31 -5.68
C ALA A 538 4.93 -2.53 -7.00
N VAL A 539 4.47 -3.51 -7.78
CA VAL A 539 5.06 -3.90 -9.06
C VAL A 539 4.01 -3.87 -10.17
N ALA A 540 4.27 -3.11 -11.22
CA ALA A 540 3.45 -3.11 -12.44
C ALA A 540 4.30 -3.31 -13.69
N GLY A 541 4.00 -4.35 -14.48
CA GLY A 541 4.76 -4.71 -15.67
C GLY A 541 3.88 -4.96 -16.90
N ALA A 542 4.19 -4.33 -18.03
CA ALA A 542 3.47 -4.57 -19.28
C ALA A 542 4.44 -4.78 -20.45
N ILE A 543 4.34 -5.90 -21.18
CA ILE A 543 5.22 -6.20 -22.32
C ILE A 543 4.40 -6.69 -23.51
N GLN A 544 4.41 -5.93 -24.60
CA GLN A 544 3.59 -6.21 -25.79
C GLN A 544 4.41 -6.43 -27.05
N ILE A 545 4.05 -7.41 -27.87
CA ILE A 545 4.74 -7.74 -29.13
C ILE A 545 3.73 -7.94 -30.26
N ALA A 546 3.92 -7.23 -31.38
CA ALA A 546 3.14 -7.42 -32.60
C ALA A 546 4.04 -7.72 -33.80
N VAL A 547 3.84 -8.83 -34.52
CA VAL A 547 4.68 -9.19 -35.69
C VAL A 547 3.84 -9.71 -36.87
N ARG A 548 3.84 -8.97 -37.99
CA ARG A 548 3.13 -9.35 -39.22
C ARG A 548 4.08 -9.70 -40.36
N GLN A 549 3.84 -10.83 -41.02
CA GLN A 549 4.54 -11.21 -42.25
C GLN A 549 3.54 -11.54 -43.36
N THR A 550 3.75 -11.00 -44.56
CA THR A 550 2.96 -11.33 -45.75
C THR A 550 3.87 -11.79 -46.89
N LYS A 551 3.54 -12.90 -47.55
CA LYS A 551 4.18 -13.37 -48.79
C LYS A 551 3.24 -13.14 -49.97
N ALA A 552 3.78 -12.86 -51.16
CA ALA A 552 3.02 -12.89 -52.40
C ALA A 552 2.51 -14.31 -52.71
N ASP A 553 1.26 -14.42 -53.15
CA ASP A 553 0.72 -15.68 -53.67
C ASP A 553 1.31 -15.90 -55.08
N GLU A 554 1.88 -17.08 -55.35
CA GLU A 554 2.53 -17.35 -56.65
C GLU A 554 1.56 -17.34 -57.84
N GLU A 555 0.26 -17.49 -57.57
CA GLU A 555 -0.83 -17.52 -58.57
C GLU A 555 -1.51 -16.16 -58.81
N GLU A 556 -1.54 -15.25 -57.82
CA GLU A 556 -2.12 -13.91 -57.91
C GLU A 556 -1.02 -12.84 -57.82
N LYS A 557 -0.87 -12.00 -58.85
CA LYS A 557 0.12 -10.90 -58.90
C LYS A 557 -0.05 -9.79 -57.83
N ASP A 558 -0.96 -9.97 -56.86
CA ASP A 558 -1.33 -8.95 -55.88
C ASP A 558 -0.45 -9.02 -54.61
N LYS A 559 0.52 -8.10 -54.55
CA LYS A 559 1.37 -7.91 -53.36
C LYS A 559 0.55 -7.36 -52.18
N LYS A 560 0.65 -7.98 -51.00
CA LYS A 560 -0.08 -7.60 -49.76
C LYS A 560 0.76 -6.70 -48.84
N ASN A 561 0.11 -5.78 -48.11
CA ASN A 561 0.74 -4.93 -47.09
C ASN A 561 0.89 -5.66 -45.74
N ALA A 562 1.90 -5.29 -44.96
CA ALA A 562 2.05 -5.70 -43.56
C ALA A 562 2.01 -4.45 -42.65
N VAL A 563 1.06 -4.42 -41.72
CA VAL A 563 0.95 -3.40 -40.67
C VAL A 563 0.95 -4.12 -39.32
N SER A 564 1.79 -3.67 -38.38
CA SER A 564 1.73 -4.12 -37.00
C SER A 564 1.92 -2.96 -36.03
N ALA A 565 1.33 -3.04 -34.85
CA ALA A 565 1.54 -2.05 -33.80
C ALA A 565 1.43 -2.66 -32.40
N SER A 566 2.16 -2.10 -31.45
CA SER A 566 2.02 -2.49 -30.04
C SER A 566 2.08 -1.30 -29.08
N VAL A 567 1.39 -1.45 -27.95
CA VAL A 567 1.26 -0.42 -26.90
C VAL A 567 1.32 -1.06 -25.51
N GLY A 568 2.40 -0.86 -24.77
CA GLY A 568 2.54 -1.30 -23.38
C GLY A 568 2.42 -0.13 -22.42
N ALA A 569 1.61 -0.27 -21.36
CA ALA A 569 1.49 0.75 -20.32
C ALA A 569 1.52 0.15 -18.91
N SER A 570 2.24 0.74 -17.96
CA SER A 570 2.18 0.33 -16.56
C SER A 570 2.14 1.52 -15.60
N ALA A 571 1.44 1.35 -14.48
CA ALA A 571 1.33 2.37 -13.44
C ALA A 571 1.31 1.77 -12.03
N ALA A 572 1.90 2.46 -11.07
CA ALA A 572 1.78 2.16 -9.64
C ALA A 572 1.40 3.44 -8.89
N VAL A 573 0.39 3.36 -8.04
CA VAL A 573 -0.07 4.47 -7.19
C VAL A 573 -0.04 3.99 -5.74
N ASN A 574 0.72 4.67 -4.91
CA ASN A 574 0.89 4.32 -3.50
C ASN A 574 0.68 5.57 -2.64
N VAL A 575 -0.26 5.51 -1.71
CA VAL A 575 -0.58 6.61 -0.80
C VAL A 575 -0.61 6.08 0.62
N ILE A 576 0.17 6.69 1.51
CA ILE A 576 0.14 6.43 2.95
C ILE A 576 -0.24 7.73 3.65
N GLY A 577 -1.36 7.71 4.37
CA GLY A 577 -1.88 8.78 5.21
C GLY A 577 -1.93 8.41 6.69
N GLY A 578 -2.37 9.36 7.51
CA GLY A 578 -2.78 9.14 8.90
C GLY A 578 -2.00 9.91 9.95
N SER A 579 -2.44 9.79 11.20
CA SER A 579 -1.89 10.50 12.36
C SER A 579 -1.41 9.55 13.44
N ILE A 580 -0.28 9.88 14.07
CA ILE A 580 0.32 9.10 15.14
C ILE A 580 0.55 10.04 16.32
N ARG A 581 0.00 9.71 17.49
CA ARG A 581 0.04 10.62 18.64
C ARG A 581 0.25 9.90 19.96
N SER A 582 1.12 10.43 20.81
CA SER A 582 1.13 10.13 22.24
C SER A 582 0.90 11.39 23.06
N PHE A 583 -0.06 11.39 23.98
CA PHE A 583 -0.36 12.61 24.74
C PHE A 583 -0.92 12.43 26.15
N ILE A 584 -0.64 13.42 26.99
CA ILE A 584 -1.22 13.61 28.34
C ILE A 584 -2.02 14.91 28.34
N GLU A 585 -3.28 14.85 28.78
CA GLU A 585 -4.20 16.00 28.74
C GLU A 585 -5.06 16.12 30.00
N SER A 586 -5.04 17.27 30.68
CA SER A 586 -5.83 17.53 31.89
C SER A 586 -5.59 16.51 33.04
N VAL A 587 -4.35 16.04 33.17
CA VAL A 587 -3.96 14.98 34.12
C VAL A 587 -3.20 15.54 35.33
N LEU A 588 -3.49 15.02 36.52
CA LEU A 588 -2.61 15.16 37.68
C LEU A 588 -1.80 13.86 37.84
N LEU A 589 -0.51 13.89 37.50
CA LEU A 589 0.36 12.72 37.45
C LEU A 589 1.50 12.82 38.47
N SER A 590 1.64 11.81 39.33
CA SER A 590 2.80 11.59 40.20
C SER A 590 3.45 10.24 39.88
N SER A 591 4.66 10.28 39.32
CA SER A 591 5.46 9.09 39.03
C SER A 591 6.67 8.98 39.98
N ALA A 592 7.02 7.76 40.39
CA ALA A 592 8.29 7.51 41.06
C ALA A 592 9.46 7.36 40.07
N GLY A 593 9.18 7.06 38.80
CA GLY A 593 10.15 6.87 37.72
C GLY A 593 10.07 7.93 36.62
N ASP A 594 10.53 7.58 35.42
CA ASP A 594 10.45 8.41 34.22
C ASP A 594 9.00 8.57 33.75
N VAL A 595 8.70 9.68 33.09
CA VAL A 595 7.48 9.88 32.29
C VAL A 595 7.89 10.05 30.83
N THR A 596 7.53 9.09 29.98
CA THR A 596 8.02 9.00 28.61
C THR A 596 6.86 8.91 27.62
N LEU A 597 6.86 9.78 26.62
CA LEU A 597 5.89 9.79 25.52
C LEU A 597 6.64 9.63 24.20
N THR A 598 6.56 8.45 23.59
CA THR A 598 7.24 8.15 22.32
C THR A 598 6.23 8.02 21.20
N THR A 599 6.40 8.78 20.12
CA THR A 599 5.61 8.67 18.89
C THR A 599 6.55 8.43 17.72
N THR A 600 6.40 7.31 17.00
CA THR A 600 7.29 6.91 15.90
C THR A 600 6.51 6.48 14.67
N SER A 601 6.88 7.03 13.50
CA SER A 601 6.45 6.55 12.18
C SER A 601 7.61 5.93 11.40
N ASP A 602 7.42 4.70 10.89
CA ASP A 602 8.36 3.97 10.02
C ASP A 602 7.63 3.50 8.74
N SER A 603 7.12 4.45 7.96
CA SER A 603 6.41 4.14 6.71
C SER A 603 7.39 3.91 5.55
N MET A 604 7.16 2.91 4.71
CA MET A 604 7.99 2.60 3.54
C MET A 604 7.19 2.30 2.26
N VAL A 605 7.61 2.82 1.10
CA VAL A 605 6.96 2.51 -0.20
C VAL A 605 7.96 2.07 -1.26
N TRP A 606 8.04 0.79 -1.59
CA TRP A 606 8.79 0.21 -2.71
C TRP A 606 7.99 0.18 -4.02
N ALA A 607 8.35 0.96 -5.05
CA ALA A 607 7.60 1.01 -6.32
C ALA A 607 8.45 0.71 -7.59
N PHE A 608 8.04 -0.30 -8.37
CA PHE A 608 8.67 -0.69 -9.64
C PHE A 608 7.66 -0.77 -10.78
N THR A 609 7.81 0.09 -11.78
CA THR A 609 6.97 0.09 -12.99
C THR A 609 7.79 -0.07 -14.25
N ILE A 610 7.35 -1.00 -15.12
CA ILE A 610 8.03 -1.28 -16.38
C ILE A 610 7.06 -1.48 -17.53
N ALA A 611 7.37 -0.87 -18.67
CA ALA A 611 6.62 -1.03 -19.90
C ALA A 611 7.53 -1.34 -21.09
N GLY A 612 7.16 -2.36 -21.86
CA GLY A 612 7.87 -2.84 -23.04
C GLY A 612 6.91 -2.94 -24.23
N SER A 613 7.37 -2.52 -25.41
CA SER A 613 6.60 -2.65 -26.65
C SER A 613 7.50 -2.96 -27.85
N GLY A 614 7.16 -4.01 -28.60
CA GLY A 614 7.84 -4.44 -29.82
C GLY A 614 6.88 -4.55 -31.00
N ALA A 615 7.24 -3.98 -32.16
CA ALA A 615 6.43 -4.10 -33.39
C ALA A 615 7.31 -4.45 -34.60
N GLY A 616 6.93 -5.48 -35.37
CA GLY A 616 7.67 -5.97 -36.53
C GLY A 616 6.78 -6.19 -37.75
N ALA A 617 7.20 -5.76 -38.95
CA ALA A 617 6.46 -6.01 -40.19
C ALA A 617 7.38 -6.36 -41.36
N ARG A 618 6.98 -7.35 -42.18
CA ARG A 618 7.67 -7.74 -43.42
C ARG A 618 6.68 -7.93 -44.58
N SER A 619 6.90 -7.25 -45.71
CA SER A 619 6.00 -7.27 -46.87
C SER A 619 6.72 -7.09 -48.23
N ASP A 620 6.12 -7.59 -49.31
CA ASP A 620 6.56 -7.34 -50.68
C ASP A 620 6.04 -6.00 -51.27
N LYS A 621 5.11 -5.32 -50.58
CA LYS A 621 4.52 -4.03 -50.96
C LYS A 621 4.83 -2.92 -49.95
N THR A 622 4.14 -2.88 -48.81
CA THR A 622 4.34 -1.84 -47.79
C THR A 622 4.43 -2.48 -46.42
N ALA A 623 5.45 -2.11 -45.63
CA ALA A 623 5.59 -2.49 -44.23
C ALA A 623 5.41 -1.25 -43.34
N ALA A 624 4.56 -1.31 -42.32
CA ALA A 624 4.37 -0.22 -41.36
C ALA A 624 4.35 -0.76 -39.93
N THR A 625 5.13 -0.15 -39.02
CA THR A 625 5.17 -0.53 -37.60
C THR A 625 5.07 0.67 -36.67
N ALA A 626 4.43 0.46 -35.52
CA ALA A 626 4.41 1.42 -34.41
C ALA A 626 4.54 0.71 -33.05
N ALA A 627 5.48 1.12 -32.20
CA ALA A 627 5.67 0.59 -30.85
C ALA A 627 5.64 1.73 -29.84
N LEU A 628 4.79 1.63 -28.81
CA LEU A 628 4.65 2.65 -27.77
C LEU A 628 4.74 2.01 -26.38
N ALA A 629 5.59 2.54 -25.51
CA ALA A 629 5.72 2.10 -24.11
C ALA A 629 5.57 3.29 -23.16
N GLY A 630 4.80 3.11 -22.08
CA GLY A 630 4.58 4.11 -21.04
C GLY A 630 4.65 3.51 -19.64
N ALA A 631 5.51 4.00 -18.77
CA ALA A 631 5.55 3.59 -17.36
C ALA A 631 5.35 4.81 -16.44
N GLY A 632 4.67 4.61 -15.31
CA GLY A 632 4.32 5.69 -14.37
C GLY A 632 4.34 5.24 -12.91
N SER A 633 4.91 6.03 -12.00
CA SER A 633 4.73 5.83 -10.56
C SER A 633 4.32 7.12 -9.86
N TYR A 634 3.38 7.01 -8.92
CA TYR A 634 2.98 8.06 -7.99
C TYR A 634 3.07 7.52 -6.57
N ASN A 635 3.86 8.16 -5.73
CA ASN A 635 4.02 7.78 -4.34
C ASN A 635 3.86 9.00 -3.44
N GLU A 636 2.99 8.92 -2.44
CA GLU A 636 2.77 9.96 -1.44
C GLU A 636 2.81 9.37 -0.03
N VAL A 637 3.56 10.02 0.86
CA VAL A 637 3.50 9.77 2.31
C VAL A 637 3.13 11.07 2.99
N ARG A 638 2.01 11.05 3.72
CA ARG A 638 1.51 12.15 4.52
C ARG A 638 1.32 11.69 5.95
N LYS A 639 2.04 12.27 6.91
CA LYS A 639 1.97 11.88 8.33
C LYS A 639 1.98 13.08 9.25
N THR A 640 1.20 12.98 10.33
CA THR A 640 1.29 13.87 11.50
C THR A 640 1.79 13.03 12.67
N ILE A 641 2.87 13.46 13.31
CA ILE A 641 3.56 12.76 14.40
C ILE A 641 3.65 13.72 15.58
N VAL A 642 2.93 13.45 16.68
CA VAL A 642 2.85 14.36 17.83
C VAL A 642 3.06 13.65 19.15
N SER A 643 4.02 14.13 19.94
CA SER A 643 4.17 13.80 21.37
C SER A 643 3.87 15.06 22.19
N SER A 644 2.92 15.02 23.14
CA SER A 644 2.51 16.26 23.84
C SER A 644 2.01 16.12 25.29
N ILE A 645 2.20 17.16 26.10
CA ILE A 645 1.58 17.36 27.41
C ILE A 645 0.83 18.69 27.40
N THR A 646 -0.49 18.68 27.63
CA THR A 646 -1.34 19.86 27.39
C THR A 646 -2.44 20.08 28.45
N ASN A 647 -3.17 21.20 28.31
CA ASN A 647 -4.45 21.51 28.96
C ASN A 647 -4.47 21.42 30.49
N GLY A 648 -3.52 22.06 31.15
CA GLY A 648 -3.47 22.17 32.61
C GLY A 648 -2.91 20.93 33.30
N SER A 649 -2.23 20.06 32.56
CA SER A 649 -1.61 18.86 33.14
C SER A 649 -0.52 19.23 34.15
N THR A 650 -0.47 18.49 35.25
CA THR A 650 0.59 18.59 36.27
C THR A 650 1.34 17.28 36.35
N VAL A 651 2.63 17.27 36.04
CA VAL A 651 3.48 16.07 36.06
C VAL A 651 4.58 16.21 37.09
N LEU A 652 4.63 15.27 38.04
CA LEU A 652 5.61 15.24 39.13
C LEU A 652 6.41 13.93 39.07
N THR A 653 7.75 14.00 39.22
CA THR A 653 8.61 12.81 39.36
C THR A 653 9.38 12.84 40.69
N SER A 654 9.33 11.76 41.48
CA SER A 654 9.72 11.82 42.91
C SER A 654 10.98 11.04 43.32
N ALA A 655 11.54 10.14 42.49
CA ALA A 655 12.65 9.26 42.91
C ALA A 655 13.75 9.00 41.85
N VAL A 656 14.09 10.00 41.02
CA VAL A 656 15.10 9.97 39.94
C VAL A 656 14.49 9.60 38.57
N GLY A 657 13.52 10.41 38.12
CA GLY A 657 12.85 10.27 36.82
C GLY A 657 12.96 11.52 35.92
N ASN A 658 13.13 11.32 34.62
CA ASN A 658 13.05 12.35 33.58
C ASN A 658 11.60 12.56 33.13
N VAL A 659 11.34 13.67 32.43
CA VAL A 659 10.17 13.81 31.56
C VAL A 659 10.67 13.91 30.12
N GLU A 660 10.25 12.99 29.26
CA GLU A 660 10.74 12.85 27.89
C GLU A 660 9.61 12.72 26.88
N LEU A 661 9.62 13.60 25.88
CA LEU A 661 8.71 13.58 24.74
C LEU A 661 9.54 13.41 23.48
N GLU A 662 9.28 12.35 22.73
CA GLU A 662 9.99 12.03 21.50
C GLU A 662 8.99 11.82 20.36
N ALA A 663 9.14 12.61 19.29
CA ALA A 663 8.40 12.49 18.04
C ALA A 663 9.39 12.21 16.90
N GLN A 664 9.28 11.03 16.29
CA GLN A 664 10.18 10.57 15.24
C GLN A 664 9.44 10.21 13.95
N ASP A 665 9.89 10.80 12.85
CA ASP A 665 9.50 10.41 11.51
C ASP A 665 10.69 9.81 10.76
N LEU A 666 10.60 8.50 10.52
CA LEU A 666 11.54 7.70 9.75
C LEU A 666 10.91 7.28 8.40
N SER A 667 9.88 7.99 7.91
CA SER A 667 9.15 7.64 6.70
C SER A 667 9.98 7.75 5.41
N VAL A 668 9.89 6.72 4.55
CA VAL A 668 10.84 6.42 3.48
C VAL A 668 10.20 5.74 2.24
N ILE A 669 9.98 6.41 1.11
CA ILE A 669 9.41 5.84 -0.14
C ILE A 669 10.38 4.99 -1.03
N SER A 670 10.91 3.77 -0.75
CA SER A 670 12.01 3.05 -1.52
C SER A 670 11.78 2.49 -2.97
N ALA A 671 12.81 1.97 -3.70
CA ALA A 671 12.75 1.18 -4.99
C ALA A 671 14.09 0.85 -5.70
N ASN A 672 14.82 -0.22 -5.37
CA ASN A 672 15.93 -0.65 -6.25
C ASN A 672 15.44 -1.25 -7.59
N ALA A 673 16.00 -0.81 -8.72
CA ALA A 673 16.05 -1.58 -9.96
C ALA A 673 17.44 -2.14 -10.16
N GLY A 674 17.60 -3.41 -9.78
CA GLY A 674 18.56 -4.27 -10.43
C GLY A 674 18.11 -4.55 -11.88
N ALA A 675 18.22 -3.57 -12.76
CA ALA A 675 18.41 -3.82 -14.18
C ALA A 675 19.88 -4.22 -14.40
N GLY A 676 20.26 -5.36 -13.84
CA GLY A 676 21.40 -6.13 -14.30
C GLY A 676 20.89 -7.14 -15.31
N GLU A 677 21.08 -6.88 -16.60
CA GLU A 677 21.16 -7.85 -17.70
C GLU A 677 19.95 -8.77 -18.02
N SER A 678 18.86 -8.80 -17.26
CA SER A 678 17.85 -9.87 -17.46
C SER A 678 16.61 -9.52 -18.28
N LEU A 679 16.19 -8.26 -18.47
CA LEU A 679 14.86 -8.02 -19.10
C LEU A 679 14.81 -8.06 -20.63
N LEU A 680 15.94 -7.82 -21.31
CA LEU A 680 16.04 -8.04 -22.76
C LEU A 680 16.08 -9.55 -23.09
N ASP A 681 16.55 -10.37 -22.14
CA ASP A 681 16.64 -11.84 -22.26
C ASP A 681 15.43 -12.56 -21.64
N VAL A 682 14.71 -11.97 -20.68
CA VAL A 682 13.40 -12.43 -20.20
C VAL A 682 12.35 -12.14 -21.27
N THR A 683 12.43 -11.04 -22.00
CA THR A 683 11.48 -10.78 -23.09
C THR A 683 11.73 -11.72 -24.29
N ASN A 684 12.99 -12.03 -24.62
CA ASN A 684 13.31 -13.01 -25.67
C ASN A 684 13.11 -14.47 -25.20
N GLY A 685 13.47 -14.80 -23.98
CA GLY A 685 13.31 -16.12 -23.36
C GLY A 685 11.85 -16.46 -23.07
N LEU A 686 11.08 -15.54 -22.48
CA LEU A 686 9.65 -15.70 -22.24
C LEU A 686 8.85 -15.66 -23.55
N ALA A 687 9.25 -14.86 -24.56
CA ALA A 687 8.64 -14.94 -25.89
C ALA A 687 8.99 -16.23 -26.65
N THR A 688 10.07 -16.92 -26.29
CA THR A 688 10.46 -18.23 -26.87
C THR A 688 9.83 -19.39 -26.10
N ASP A 689 9.68 -19.31 -24.76
CA ASP A 689 9.01 -20.30 -23.91
C ASP A 689 7.48 -20.21 -23.98
N ILE A 690 6.89 -19.01 -24.02
CA ILE A 690 5.44 -18.82 -24.27
C ILE A 690 5.08 -19.28 -25.69
N ASN A 691 5.95 -19.11 -26.68
CA ASN A 691 5.73 -19.64 -28.04
C ASN A 691 5.83 -21.16 -28.14
N THR A 692 6.51 -21.83 -27.20
CA THR A 692 6.75 -23.28 -27.27
C THR A 692 5.96 -24.10 -26.25
N LYS A 693 5.36 -23.49 -25.20
CA LYS A 693 4.71 -24.24 -24.10
C LYS A 693 3.30 -23.79 -23.69
N ALA A 694 2.58 -23.03 -24.52
CA ALA A 694 1.16 -22.79 -24.31
C ALA A 694 0.31 -24.06 -24.57
N SER A 695 0.29 -24.98 -23.60
CA SER A 695 -0.72 -26.03 -23.43
C SER A 695 -1.15 -26.07 -21.96
N ALA A 696 -2.48 -26.05 -21.75
CA ALA A 696 -3.18 -25.93 -20.48
C ALA A 696 -2.91 -27.06 -19.45
N GLU A 697 -3.34 -26.81 -18.21
CA GLU A 697 -3.53 -27.72 -17.05
C GLU A 697 -2.45 -27.69 -15.95
N TYR A 698 -2.70 -26.95 -14.86
CA TYR A 698 -1.94 -27.02 -13.62
C TYR A 698 -2.81 -26.71 -12.38
N VAL A 699 -2.62 -27.45 -11.28
CA VAL A 699 -3.17 -27.19 -9.93
C VAL A 699 -2.00 -27.01 -8.96
N ALA A 700 -2.05 -25.99 -8.09
CA ALA A 700 -1.01 -25.68 -7.10
C ALA A 700 -1.44 -26.09 -5.69
N THR A 701 -0.50 -26.59 -4.89
CA THR A 701 -0.73 -26.89 -3.46
C THR A 701 0.58 -26.67 -2.70
N VAL A 702 0.52 -26.00 -1.54
CA VAL A 702 1.69 -25.73 -0.68
C VAL A 702 2.03 -26.99 0.10
N LYS A 703 3.28 -27.45 0.03
CA LYS A 703 3.72 -28.68 0.68
C LYS A 703 4.48 -28.42 1.99
N ASP A 704 5.23 -27.31 2.05
CA ASP A 704 5.96 -26.78 3.21
C ASP A 704 6.43 -25.32 2.96
N GLU A 705 7.07 -24.69 3.96
CA GLU A 705 7.38 -23.24 4.03
C GLU A 705 8.27 -22.69 2.89
N HIS A 706 8.88 -23.56 2.09
CA HIS A 706 9.79 -23.15 1.01
C HIS A 706 9.54 -23.84 -0.33
N THR A 707 8.45 -24.62 -0.46
CA THR A 707 8.18 -25.40 -1.68
C THR A 707 6.73 -25.27 -2.14
N LEU A 708 6.55 -24.63 -3.30
CA LEU A 708 5.30 -24.66 -4.06
C LEU A 708 5.35 -25.82 -5.07
N VAL A 709 4.41 -26.76 -4.96
CA VAL A 709 4.31 -27.90 -5.88
C VAL A 709 3.16 -27.66 -6.84
N VAL A 710 3.45 -27.74 -8.15
CA VAL A 710 2.48 -27.52 -9.22
C VAL A 710 2.38 -28.81 -10.05
N THR A 711 1.17 -29.37 -10.15
CA THR A 711 0.94 -30.69 -10.79
C THR A 711 0.01 -30.55 -12.00
N ASN A 712 0.35 -31.19 -13.12
CA ASN A 712 -0.51 -31.32 -14.31
C ASN A 712 -1.39 -32.60 -14.24
N LEU A 713 -2.50 -32.67 -14.99
CA LEU A 713 -3.43 -33.82 -15.01
C LEU A 713 -2.81 -35.16 -15.46
N ASN A 714 -1.62 -35.17 -16.04
CA ASN A 714 -0.90 -36.40 -16.41
C ASN A 714 -0.07 -37.03 -15.26
N GLY A 715 0.00 -36.37 -14.09
CA GLY A 715 0.74 -36.88 -12.92
C GLY A 715 2.24 -36.56 -12.92
N ASP A 716 2.72 -35.73 -13.85
CA ASP A 716 4.10 -35.24 -13.88
C ASP A 716 4.31 -34.09 -12.87
N LEU A 717 5.43 -34.16 -12.14
CA LEU A 717 5.73 -33.32 -10.97
C LEU A 717 6.62 -32.13 -11.33
N PHE A 718 6.22 -30.91 -10.95
CA PHE A 718 7.10 -29.74 -10.96
C PHE A 718 7.27 -29.19 -9.54
N ALA A 719 8.51 -29.08 -9.08
CA ALA A 719 8.88 -28.51 -7.78
C ALA A 719 9.71 -27.25 -7.99
N VAL A 720 9.27 -26.13 -7.42
CA VAL A 720 10.07 -24.91 -7.33
C VAL A 720 10.86 -24.96 -6.02
N THR A 721 12.18 -25.01 -6.12
CA THR A 721 13.10 -24.88 -4.98
C THR A 721 13.97 -23.65 -5.22
N PHE A 722 13.96 -22.69 -4.30
CA PHE A 722 14.78 -21.48 -4.40
C PHE A 722 16.26 -21.82 -4.14
N VAL A 723 17.15 -21.72 -5.16
CA VAL A 723 18.62 -21.83 -4.99
C VAL A 723 19.40 -20.87 -5.91
N ASN A 724 20.41 -20.24 -5.29
CA ASN A 724 21.45 -19.29 -5.73
C ASN A 724 22.10 -19.52 -7.15
N PRO A 725 22.30 -18.49 -8.00
CA PRO A 725 22.92 -18.63 -9.31
C PRO A 725 24.42 -18.23 -9.35
N ALA A 726 25.29 -19.12 -9.83
CA ALA A 726 26.64 -18.82 -10.28
C ALA A 726 26.92 -19.44 -11.66
N SER A 727 27.52 -18.65 -12.55
CA SER A 727 28.25 -18.98 -13.80
C SER A 727 27.53 -18.89 -15.15
N GLY A 728 27.95 -17.91 -15.98
CA GLY A 728 28.38 -18.16 -17.37
C GLY A 728 27.59 -17.54 -18.53
N ILE A 729 28.04 -16.38 -19.04
CA ILE A 729 27.68 -15.77 -20.34
C ILE A 729 28.71 -16.15 -21.43
N LEU A 730 28.25 -16.19 -22.69
CA LEU A 730 29.06 -16.29 -23.92
C LEU A 730 28.96 -14.98 -24.73
N SER A 731 30.09 -14.35 -25.09
CA SER A 731 30.16 -13.11 -25.90
C SER A 731 30.75 -13.35 -27.31
N ILE A 732 30.49 -12.43 -28.25
CA ILE A 732 31.27 -12.25 -29.48
C ILE A 732 31.76 -10.79 -29.54
N ASP A 733 33.04 -10.62 -29.19
CA ASP A 733 34.11 -9.81 -29.79
C ASP A 733 33.87 -8.33 -30.18
N ASP A 734 34.43 -7.42 -29.37
CA ASP A 734 35.15 -6.23 -29.85
C ASP A 734 36.41 -6.02 -28.98
N THR A 735 37.58 -5.96 -29.60
CA THR A 735 38.88 -6.28 -29.00
C THR A 735 39.56 -5.09 -28.28
N ILE A 736 39.01 -4.65 -27.15
CA ILE A 736 39.73 -4.23 -25.92
C ILE A 736 38.65 -3.95 -24.87
N ASN A 737 38.55 -4.84 -23.88
CA ASN A 737 37.65 -4.69 -22.75
C ASN A 737 38.42 -4.04 -21.58
N GLU A 738 38.24 -2.73 -21.37
CA GLU A 738 38.79 -2.04 -20.19
C GLU A 738 38.33 -2.68 -18.88
N ALA A 739 37.14 -3.31 -18.86
CA ALA A 739 36.61 -4.03 -17.70
C ALA A 739 37.37 -5.33 -17.35
N GLU A 740 38.14 -5.93 -18.27
CA GLU A 740 39.01 -7.08 -17.91
C GLU A 740 40.37 -6.64 -17.34
N ILE A 741 40.81 -5.42 -17.63
CA ILE A 741 42.10 -4.89 -17.16
C ILE A 741 41.96 -4.25 -15.77
N ASP A 742 40.82 -3.61 -15.47
CA ASP A 742 40.60 -2.90 -14.20
C ASP A 742 39.84 -3.72 -13.13
N ALA A 743 39.21 -4.84 -13.50
CA ALA A 743 38.42 -5.67 -12.57
C ALA A 743 39.18 -6.10 -11.31
N ALA A 744 40.49 -6.30 -11.40
CA ALA A 744 41.32 -6.65 -10.24
C ALA A 744 41.55 -5.47 -9.28
N ALA A 745 41.62 -4.23 -9.79
CA ALA A 745 41.76 -3.03 -8.97
C ALA A 745 40.39 -2.57 -8.43
N ASP A 746 39.33 -2.70 -9.23
CA ASP A 746 37.95 -2.46 -8.81
C ASP A 746 37.56 -3.37 -7.63
N LEU A 747 37.88 -4.66 -7.69
CA LEU A 747 37.61 -5.60 -6.60
C LEU A 747 38.29 -5.17 -5.29
N VAL A 748 39.51 -4.60 -5.37
CA VAL A 748 40.25 -4.11 -4.21
C VAL A 748 39.57 -2.88 -3.60
N ILE A 749 39.09 -1.95 -4.43
CA ILE A 749 38.36 -0.75 -3.98
C ILE A 749 37.02 -1.15 -3.34
N LEU A 750 36.27 -2.06 -3.96
CA LEU A 750 34.96 -2.51 -3.48
C LEU A 750 35.06 -3.30 -2.16
N GLU A 751 36.09 -4.13 -1.98
CA GLU A 751 36.34 -4.81 -0.70
C GLU A 751 36.82 -3.85 0.40
N ALA A 752 37.62 -2.83 0.06
CA ALA A 752 37.99 -1.79 1.02
C ALA A 752 36.77 -0.98 1.49
N LEU A 753 35.88 -0.61 0.55
CA LEU A 753 34.60 0.02 0.85
C LEU A 753 33.73 -0.86 1.76
N ARG A 754 33.65 -2.17 1.48
CA ARG A 754 32.90 -3.10 2.32
C ARG A 754 33.44 -3.15 3.75
N ALA A 755 34.75 -3.23 3.92
CA ALA A 755 35.41 -3.24 5.23
C ALA A 755 35.21 -1.92 6.00
N ASP A 756 35.29 -0.77 5.31
CA ASP A 756 35.08 0.55 5.92
C ASP A 756 33.63 0.74 6.41
N PHE A 757 32.65 0.27 5.62
CA PHE A 757 31.24 0.27 6.02
C PHE A 757 30.97 -0.67 7.20
N GLU A 758 31.53 -1.87 7.19
CA GLU A 758 31.37 -2.85 8.27
C GLU A 758 31.98 -2.35 9.58
N ALA A 759 33.15 -1.68 9.52
CA ALA A 759 33.77 -1.04 10.68
C ALA A 759 32.92 0.12 11.27
N LYS A 760 31.96 0.64 10.51
CA LYS A 760 30.98 1.64 10.93
C LYS A 760 29.60 1.04 11.25
N GLY A 761 29.49 -0.29 11.32
CA GLY A 761 28.27 -1.00 11.68
C GLY A 761 27.30 -1.26 10.53
N VAL A 762 27.68 -0.97 9.28
CA VAL A 762 26.82 -1.15 8.10
C VAL A 762 27.32 -2.34 7.26
N ILE A 763 26.52 -3.40 7.16
CA ILE A 763 26.87 -4.60 6.41
C ILE A 763 26.38 -4.46 4.96
N LEU A 764 27.30 -4.38 4.00
CA LEU A 764 26.97 -4.36 2.58
C LEU A 764 26.78 -5.80 2.05
N VAL A 765 25.59 -6.11 1.53
CA VAL A 765 25.22 -7.46 1.05
C VAL A 765 25.14 -7.50 -0.49
N GLY A 766 25.66 -8.57 -1.10
CA GLY A 766 25.63 -8.79 -2.55
C GLY A 766 26.75 -8.07 -3.33
N GLU A 767 26.66 -8.05 -4.67
CA GLU A 767 27.64 -7.40 -5.57
C GLU A 767 27.63 -5.87 -5.38
N LEU A 768 28.80 -5.22 -5.41
CA LEU A 768 28.88 -3.77 -5.26
C LEU A 768 29.14 -3.10 -6.61
N ARG A 769 28.47 -1.99 -6.87
CA ARG A 769 28.70 -1.14 -8.03
C ARG A 769 28.97 0.29 -7.58
N LEU A 770 30.14 0.81 -7.93
CA LEU A 770 30.53 2.18 -7.64
C LEU A 770 30.47 2.99 -8.95
N SER A 771 29.65 4.04 -8.98
CA SER A 771 29.48 4.92 -10.14
C SER A 771 29.98 6.33 -9.78
N SER A 772 30.90 6.89 -10.56
CA SER A 772 31.33 8.28 -10.35
C SER A 772 30.21 9.24 -10.78
N MET A 773 29.80 10.14 -9.88
CA MET A 773 28.82 11.18 -10.19
C MET A 773 29.51 12.47 -10.61
N THR A 774 30.46 12.93 -9.80
CA THR A 774 31.40 14.01 -10.17
C THR A 774 32.81 13.49 -9.99
N GLU A 775 33.60 13.51 -11.06
CA GLU A 775 34.97 13.00 -11.04
C GLU A 775 35.78 13.63 -9.89
N GLY A 776 36.33 12.77 -9.03
CA GLY A 776 37.15 13.18 -7.88
C GLY A 776 36.40 13.85 -6.72
N LYS A 777 35.06 13.91 -6.73
CA LYS A 777 34.27 14.57 -5.70
C LYS A 777 33.11 13.75 -5.14
N SER A 778 32.40 12.96 -5.96
CA SER A 778 31.25 12.19 -5.49
C SER A 778 30.99 10.92 -6.28
N TRP A 779 30.49 9.90 -5.59
CA TRP A 779 30.21 8.56 -6.10
C TRP A 779 28.89 8.01 -5.54
N ALA A 780 28.24 7.13 -6.29
CA ALA A 780 27.11 6.33 -5.84
C ALA A 780 27.54 4.86 -5.74
N LEU A 781 27.38 4.25 -4.56
CA LEU A 781 27.68 2.84 -4.27
C LEU A 781 26.37 2.05 -4.13
N THR A 782 26.06 1.18 -5.09
CA THR A 782 24.88 0.31 -5.07
C THR A 782 25.25 -1.10 -4.63
N THR A 783 24.48 -1.70 -3.73
CA THR A 783 24.65 -3.08 -3.25
C THR A 783 23.75 -4.07 -3.99
N GLY A 784 24.14 -5.35 -4.02
CA GLY A 784 23.37 -6.42 -4.65
C GLY A 784 22.04 -6.70 -3.96
N GLY A 785 21.85 -6.18 -2.73
CA GLY A 785 20.59 -6.24 -2.00
C GLY A 785 19.62 -5.10 -2.28
N GLY A 786 20.01 -3.99 -2.94
CA GLY A 786 19.08 -2.85 -3.02
C GLY A 786 19.66 -1.47 -2.86
N LEU A 787 20.60 -1.36 -1.92
CA LEU A 787 20.87 -0.12 -1.23
C LEU A 787 21.85 0.73 -2.04
N THR A 788 21.54 2.01 -2.20
CA THR A 788 22.50 2.97 -2.79
C THR A 788 23.01 3.88 -1.68
N TYR A 789 24.31 4.10 -1.63
CA TYR A 789 24.96 5.05 -0.74
C TYR A 789 25.63 6.13 -1.58
N PHE A 790 25.38 7.40 -1.28
CA PHE A 790 26.13 8.50 -1.87
C PHE A 790 27.35 8.80 -1.00
N ILE A 791 28.49 8.85 -1.66
CA ILE A 791 29.79 9.11 -1.05
C ILE A 791 30.25 10.44 -1.63
N GLU A 792 30.39 11.45 -0.79
CA GLU A 792 30.96 12.74 -1.17
C GLU A 792 32.31 12.94 -0.49
N TYR A 793 33.22 13.60 -1.20
CA TYR A 793 34.53 13.98 -0.72
C TYR A 793 34.67 15.51 -0.77
N ASP A 794 34.81 16.13 0.39
CA ASP A 794 34.94 17.59 0.52
C ASP A 794 36.37 18.12 0.35
N GLY A 795 37.33 17.22 0.07
CA GLY A 795 38.76 17.52 0.01
C GLY A 795 39.53 17.16 1.28
N THR A 796 38.84 16.81 2.37
CA THR A 796 39.43 16.43 3.66
C THR A 796 38.82 15.18 4.27
N GLN A 797 37.52 14.94 4.09
CA GLN A 797 36.78 13.79 4.63
C GLN A 797 35.77 13.24 3.61
N PHE A 798 35.44 11.96 3.77
CA PHE A 798 34.32 11.34 3.07
C PHE A 798 33.06 11.43 3.94
N SER A 799 32.00 12.00 3.40
CA SER A 799 30.65 11.87 3.96
C SER A 799 29.90 10.79 3.18
N VAL A 800 29.34 9.85 3.92
CA VAL A 800 28.49 8.80 3.38
C VAL A 800 27.08 9.08 3.83
N SER A 801 26.19 9.37 2.88
CA SER A 801 24.76 9.37 3.11
C SER A 801 24.18 8.12 2.45
N GLN A 802 23.48 7.29 3.20
CA GLN A 802 22.65 6.27 2.59
C GLN A 802 21.55 7.00 1.79
N ALA A 803 21.42 6.67 0.51
CA ALA A 803 20.19 6.99 -0.19
C ALA A 803 19.12 6.13 0.47
N SER A 804 18.40 6.68 1.44
CA SER A 804 17.13 6.13 1.82
C SER A 804 16.23 6.47 0.66
N ILE A 805 16.15 5.56 -0.35
CA ILE A 805 15.05 5.26 -1.31
C ILE A 805 15.52 4.97 -2.77
N SER A 806 14.69 4.39 -3.65
CA SER A 806 14.72 4.63 -5.10
C SER A 806 13.27 4.57 -5.68
N ALA A 807 12.92 4.94 -6.90
CA ALA A 807 11.53 4.82 -7.43
C ALA A 807 11.69 4.53 -8.90
N VAL A 808 11.41 3.29 -9.34
CA VAL A 808 11.84 2.88 -10.68
C VAL A 808 10.68 2.93 -11.64
N THR A 809 10.82 3.81 -12.62
CA THR A 809 9.93 3.85 -13.77
C THR A 809 10.75 3.66 -15.03
N ALA A 810 10.51 2.57 -15.78
CA ALA A 810 11.26 2.26 -16.99
C ALA A 810 10.33 1.93 -18.18
N ALA A 811 10.57 2.58 -19.32
CA ALA A 811 9.85 2.28 -20.56
C ALA A 811 10.82 1.98 -21.71
N ALA A 812 10.52 0.95 -22.50
CA ALA A 812 11.31 0.59 -23.67
C ALA A 812 10.43 0.22 -24.87
N SER A 813 10.74 0.75 -26.07
CA SER A 813 10.01 0.44 -27.30
C SER A 813 10.93 0.15 -28.49
N LEU A 814 10.56 -0.83 -29.33
CA LEU A 814 11.28 -1.21 -30.55
C LEU A 814 10.33 -1.43 -31.73
N ALA A 815 10.56 -0.76 -32.85
CA ALA A 815 9.77 -0.93 -34.07
C ALA A 815 10.66 -1.27 -35.29
N ALA A 816 10.29 -2.28 -36.09
CA ALA A 816 11.08 -2.69 -37.26
C ALA A 816 10.22 -3.04 -38.49
N GLY A 817 10.44 -2.38 -39.63
CA GLY A 817 9.71 -2.60 -40.89
C GLY A 817 10.64 -2.95 -42.06
N PHE A 818 10.30 -3.99 -42.82
CA PHE A 818 11.07 -4.46 -43.99
C PHE A 818 10.18 -4.61 -45.25
N SER A 819 10.52 -3.92 -46.34
CA SER A 819 9.81 -4.01 -47.63
C SER A 819 10.72 -4.33 -48.81
N PHE A 820 10.38 -5.37 -49.61
CA PHE A 820 11.16 -5.74 -50.81
C PHE A 820 10.74 -5.00 -52.08
N GLY A 821 9.53 -4.43 -52.13
CA GLY A 821 8.96 -3.85 -53.35
C GLY A 821 8.22 -2.52 -53.18
N GLY A 822 8.30 -1.87 -52.02
CA GLY A 822 7.68 -0.56 -51.80
C GLY A 822 8.11 0.10 -50.48
N ALA A 823 7.21 0.81 -49.81
CA ALA A 823 7.54 1.66 -48.67
C ALA A 823 7.69 0.89 -47.34
N SER A 824 8.49 1.43 -46.42
CA SER A 824 8.67 0.96 -45.05
C SER A 824 8.52 2.11 -44.05
N VAL A 825 7.74 1.94 -42.99
CA VAL A 825 7.58 2.94 -41.91
C VAL A 825 7.76 2.23 -40.57
N ALA A 826 8.56 2.81 -39.67
CA ALA A 826 8.72 2.33 -38.29
C ALA A 826 8.69 3.51 -37.31
N ILE A 827 7.80 3.45 -36.33
CA ILE A 827 7.62 4.49 -35.30
C ILE A 827 7.80 3.85 -33.92
N SER A 828 8.59 4.47 -33.05
CA SER A 828 8.85 4.01 -31.69
C SER A 828 8.76 5.16 -30.70
N GLY A 829 8.09 4.95 -29.57
CA GLY A 829 7.92 5.94 -28.51
C GLY A 829 7.98 5.30 -27.12
N ALA A 830 8.84 5.82 -26.25
CA ALA A 830 8.93 5.40 -24.85
C ALA A 830 8.79 6.61 -23.91
N GLY A 831 7.93 6.49 -22.90
CA GLY A 831 7.65 7.50 -21.89
C GLY A 831 7.74 6.96 -20.48
N ALA A 832 8.45 7.64 -19.59
CA ALA A 832 8.55 7.28 -18.17
C ALA A 832 8.24 8.49 -17.28
N PHE A 833 7.40 8.30 -16.27
CA PHE A 833 6.99 9.33 -15.30
C PHE A 833 7.12 8.82 -13.86
N GLY A 834 7.80 9.54 -12.99
CA GLY A 834 7.87 9.25 -11.55
C GLY A 834 7.53 10.50 -10.75
N MET A 835 6.63 10.38 -9.78
CA MET A 835 6.29 11.43 -8.82
C MET A 835 6.33 10.88 -7.40
N ASN A 836 7.08 11.54 -6.53
CA ASN A 836 7.25 11.15 -5.14
C ASN A 836 7.05 12.39 -4.26
N ILE A 837 6.17 12.30 -3.26
CA ILE A 837 5.79 13.40 -2.38
C ILE A 837 5.87 12.93 -0.92
N VAL A 838 6.55 13.69 -0.06
CA VAL A 838 6.59 13.47 1.39
C VAL A 838 6.15 14.74 2.11
N LEU A 839 5.11 14.62 2.93
CA LEU A 839 4.48 15.71 3.66
C LEU A 839 4.33 15.31 5.12
N THR A 840 5.26 15.74 5.95
CA THR A 840 5.33 15.26 7.33
C THR A 840 5.38 16.42 8.31
N ASP A 841 4.64 16.26 9.41
CA ASP A 841 4.57 17.22 10.51
C ASP A 841 4.96 16.47 11.79
N THR A 842 6.09 16.86 12.39
CA THR A 842 6.71 16.17 13.54
C THR A 842 6.88 17.15 14.69
N GLN A 843 6.15 16.93 15.79
CA GLN A 843 6.12 17.87 16.91
C GLN A 843 6.24 17.17 18.27
N ALA A 844 7.06 17.72 19.15
CA ALA A 844 7.16 17.34 20.55
C ALA A 844 6.97 18.59 21.43
N PHE A 845 5.91 18.68 22.24
CA PHE A 845 5.63 19.94 22.95
C PHE A 845 4.95 19.83 24.30
N ILE A 846 5.13 20.87 25.11
CA ILE A 846 4.44 21.07 26.39
C ILE A 846 3.71 22.41 26.33
N GLU A 847 2.41 22.40 26.57
CA GLU A 847 1.57 23.60 26.49
C GLU A 847 0.64 23.73 27.70
N ASN A 848 0.49 24.95 28.23
CA ASN A 848 -0.43 25.25 29.32
C ASN A 848 -0.34 24.23 30.49
N SER A 849 0.87 23.84 30.91
CA SER A 849 1.08 22.73 31.85
C SER A 849 2.15 23.03 32.90
N THR A 850 2.20 22.23 33.96
CA THR A 850 3.19 22.31 35.06
C THR A 850 4.00 21.02 35.13
N ILE A 851 5.34 21.14 35.08
CA ILE A 851 6.27 19.99 35.13
C ILE A 851 7.24 20.17 36.31
N ASP A 852 7.32 19.17 37.19
CA ASP A 852 8.32 19.04 38.26
C ASP A 852 9.12 17.75 38.06
N SER A 853 10.33 17.90 37.51
CA SER A 853 11.23 16.80 37.20
C SER A 853 12.39 16.71 38.19
N SER A 854 12.53 15.55 38.82
CA SER A 854 13.72 15.18 39.61
C SER A 854 14.98 14.97 38.78
N ARG A 855 14.89 15.03 37.43
CA ARG A 855 16.03 14.95 36.50
C ARG A 855 15.87 15.93 35.33
N ASP A 856 16.03 15.44 34.10
CA ASP A 856 16.04 16.25 32.88
C ASP A 856 14.60 16.32 32.31
N VAL A 857 14.28 17.43 31.64
CA VAL A 857 13.11 17.55 30.76
C VAL A 857 13.58 17.63 29.31
N ARG A 858 13.14 16.69 28.47
CA ARG A 858 13.64 16.55 27.09
C ARG A 858 12.50 16.46 26.08
N LEU A 859 12.54 17.32 25.07
CA LEU A 859 11.64 17.30 23.93
C LEU A 859 12.48 17.11 22.66
N GLU A 860 12.24 16.02 21.94
CA GLU A 860 12.95 15.69 20.71
C GLU A 860 11.98 15.49 19.55
N ALA A 861 12.15 16.29 18.50
CA ALA A 861 11.45 16.14 17.24
C ALA A 861 12.47 15.84 16.13
N ASN A 862 12.39 14.65 15.53
CA ASN A 862 13.33 14.21 14.50
C ASN A 862 12.57 13.78 13.25
N ASN A 863 12.95 14.36 12.10
CA ASN A 863 12.39 14.00 10.81
C ASN A 863 13.52 13.68 9.82
N SER A 864 13.62 12.40 9.46
CA SER A 864 14.61 11.85 8.53
C SER A 864 13.96 11.30 7.26
N SER A 865 13.07 12.09 6.65
CA SER A 865 12.42 11.75 5.37
C SER A 865 13.39 11.70 4.18
N GLY A 866 13.21 10.76 3.26
CA GLY A 866 14.01 10.65 2.03
C GLY A 866 13.16 10.57 0.77
N ILE A 867 13.78 10.81 -0.38
CA ILE A 867 13.34 10.35 -1.70
C ILE A 867 14.57 9.95 -2.51
N ALA A 868 14.42 8.94 -3.33
CA ALA A 868 15.29 8.68 -4.45
C ALA A 868 14.52 8.08 -5.61
N SER A 869 14.97 8.32 -6.83
CA SER A 869 14.14 8.16 -8.01
C SER A 869 15.00 7.77 -9.21
N VAL A 870 14.55 6.79 -9.97
CA VAL A 870 15.19 6.34 -11.21
C VAL A 870 14.12 6.26 -12.29
N THR A 871 14.14 7.22 -13.21
CA THR A 871 13.17 7.28 -14.31
C THR A 871 13.89 7.16 -15.65
N GLY A 872 13.51 6.19 -16.48
CA GLY A 872 14.23 5.80 -17.69
C GLY A 872 13.34 5.53 -18.89
N ALA A 873 13.64 6.08 -20.06
CA ALA A 873 12.91 5.78 -21.31
C ALA A 873 13.84 5.50 -22.50
N LEU A 874 13.62 4.41 -23.24
CA LEU A 874 14.43 4.02 -24.39
C LEU A 874 13.56 3.66 -25.59
N ALA A 875 13.74 4.35 -26.73
CA ALA A 875 13.00 4.04 -27.95
C ALA A 875 13.94 3.75 -29.13
N ALA A 876 13.67 2.69 -29.91
CA ALA A 876 14.40 2.37 -31.12
C ALA A 876 13.47 2.05 -32.31
N SER A 877 13.82 2.49 -33.53
CA SER A 877 13.09 2.17 -34.77
C SER A 877 14.02 1.85 -35.94
N ALA A 878 13.61 0.93 -36.82
CA ALA A 878 14.33 0.55 -38.04
C ALA A 878 13.37 0.33 -39.23
N ALA A 879 13.53 1.07 -40.32
CA ALA A 879 12.74 0.94 -41.54
C ALA A 879 13.66 0.67 -42.75
N ILE A 880 13.56 -0.52 -43.36
CA ILE A 880 14.32 -0.90 -44.56
C ILE A 880 13.37 -1.18 -45.73
N GLY A 881 13.61 -0.60 -46.90
CA GLY A 881 12.68 -0.68 -48.03
C GLY A 881 13.32 -0.42 -49.40
N SER A 882 12.80 -0.99 -50.49
CA SER A 882 13.25 -0.60 -51.84
C SER A 882 12.64 0.73 -52.32
N GLY A 883 11.53 1.17 -51.71
CA GLY A 883 10.85 2.45 -51.98
C GLY A 883 11.21 3.57 -50.99
N THR A 884 10.20 4.15 -50.32
CA THR A 884 10.40 5.16 -49.26
C THR A 884 10.51 4.47 -47.90
N SER A 885 11.55 4.75 -47.11
CA SER A 885 11.71 4.27 -45.73
C SER A 885 11.63 5.43 -44.74
N VAL A 886 10.81 5.32 -43.69
CA VAL A 886 10.66 6.33 -42.63
C VAL A 886 10.86 5.69 -41.25
N GLY A 887 11.85 6.13 -40.49
CA GLY A 887 12.08 5.75 -39.09
C GLY A 887 11.85 6.92 -38.14
N VAL A 888 11.07 6.73 -37.08
CA VAL A 888 10.82 7.74 -36.04
C VAL A 888 11.03 7.12 -34.66
N SER A 889 11.83 7.74 -33.79
CA SER A 889 12.00 7.34 -32.40
C SER A 889 11.86 8.52 -31.43
N ILE A 890 11.15 8.35 -30.31
CA ILE A 890 11.02 9.36 -29.25
C ILE A 890 11.18 8.70 -27.87
N GLY A 891 12.13 9.18 -27.05
CA GLY A 891 12.25 8.77 -25.65
C GLY A 891 12.04 9.96 -24.71
N ALA A 892 11.17 9.85 -23.71
CA ALA A 892 10.89 10.92 -22.76
C ALA A 892 10.82 10.41 -21.31
N ALA A 893 11.49 11.08 -20.37
CA ALA A 893 11.50 10.73 -18.96
C ALA A 893 11.28 11.96 -18.06
N VAL A 894 10.41 11.85 -17.05
CA VAL A 894 10.06 12.92 -16.11
C VAL A 894 10.10 12.40 -14.67
N ALA A 895 10.88 13.04 -13.80
CA ALA A 895 10.91 12.76 -12.37
C ALA A 895 10.55 14.01 -11.56
N ILE A 896 9.63 13.89 -10.60
CA ILE A 896 9.21 14.95 -9.68
C ILE A 896 9.34 14.40 -8.25
N ASN A 897 10.14 15.05 -7.42
CA ASN A 897 10.43 14.61 -6.05
C ASN A 897 10.27 15.80 -5.09
N TYR A 898 9.28 15.75 -4.22
CA TYR A 898 8.93 16.83 -3.29
C TYR A 898 8.96 16.34 -1.85
N ILE A 899 9.66 17.08 -1.00
CA ILE A 899 9.55 16.98 0.45
C ILE A 899 9.09 18.35 0.94
N GLY A 900 7.94 18.42 1.62
CA GLY A 900 7.38 19.69 2.08
C GLY A 900 6.73 20.57 0.98
N TYR A 901 6.31 19.97 -0.13
CA TYR A 901 5.54 20.63 -1.19
C TYR A 901 4.43 19.72 -1.72
N GLU A 902 3.28 20.30 -2.01
CA GLU A 902 2.15 19.61 -2.64
C GLU A 902 2.40 19.39 -4.15
N TRP A 903 1.57 18.56 -4.78
CA TRP A 903 1.68 18.19 -6.20
C TRP A 903 1.62 19.39 -7.16
N ASP A 904 1.00 20.50 -6.77
CA ASP A 904 0.88 21.75 -7.53
C ASP A 904 2.01 22.75 -7.24
N SER A 905 3.03 22.32 -6.50
CA SER A 905 4.16 23.13 -6.02
C SER A 905 3.79 24.19 -4.98
N THR A 906 2.60 24.12 -4.37
CA THR A 906 2.32 24.91 -3.18
C THR A 906 3.18 24.41 -2.01
N SER A 907 3.71 25.34 -1.23
CA SER A 907 4.58 25.03 -0.10
C SER A 907 3.74 24.50 1.06
N SER A 908 4.14 23.35 1.59
CA SER A 908 3.62 22.77 2.83
C SER A 908 4.82 22.22 3.60
N PRO A 909 5.67 23.10 4.17
CA PRO A 909 6.97 22.72 4.71
C PRO A 909 6.86 21.57 5.71
N ALA A 910 7.82 20.64 5.67
CA ALA A 910 7.94 19.61 6.69
C ALA A 910 8.25 20.27 8.04
N ALA A 911 7.24 20.37 8.90
CA ALA A 911 7.34 21.01 10.21
C ALA A 911 8.06 20.07 11.18
N VAL A 912 9.10 20.58 11.85
CA VAL A 912 9.88 19.83 12.85
C VAL A 912 10.06 20.72 14.06
N TYR A 913 9.17 20.57 15.05
CA TYR A 913 9.09 21.48 16.18
C TYR A 913 9.29 20.79 17.52
N SER A 914 10.12 21.37 18.37
CA SER A 914 10.09 21.12 19.81
C SER A 914 9.86 22.41 20.58
N TYR A 915 8.85 22.47 21.44
CA TYR A 915 8.56 23.72 22.14
C TYR A 915 7.87 23.58 23.48
N ILE A 916 8.03 24.61 24.30
CA ILE A 916 7.29 24.80 25.55
C ILE A 916 6.53 26.12 25.45
N SER A 917 5.21 26.10 25.62
CA SER A 917 4.36 27.31 25.55
C SER A 917 3.50 27.48 26.79
N ASP A 918 3.43 28.68 27.34
CA ASP A 918 2.55 29.03 28.47
C ASP A 918 2.62 28.02 29.64
N SER A 919 3.80 27.49 29.92
CA SER A 919 4.01 26.38 30.86
C SER A 919 5.13 26.70 31.85
N SER A 920 5.04 26.13 33.06
CA SER A 920 6.09 26.20 34.07
C SER A 920 6.84 24.87 34.15
N VAL A 921 8.16 24.92 34.12
CA VAL A 921 9.02 23.73 34.22
C VAL A 921 10.05 23.93 35.32
N ASP A 922 10.07 23.00 36.25
CA ASP A 922 11.10 22.87 37.26
C ASP A 922 11.85 21.55 37.07
N ALA A 923 13.09 21.63 36.59
CA ALA A 923 13.97 20.48 36.40
C ALA A 923 15.16 20.58 37.37
N ASP A 924 15.39 19.53 38.15
CA ASP A 924 16.59 19.42 39.01
C ASP A 924 17.89 19.33 38.18
N ARG A 925 17.80 19.03 36.88
CA ARG A 925 18.91 18.97 35.91
C ARG A 925 18.58 19.81 34.68
N ASP A 926 18.69 19.27 33.47
CA ASP A 926 18.71 20.08 32.25
C ASP A 926 17.34 20.13 31.56
N VAL A 927 17.06 21.24 30.87
CA VAL A 927 15.94 21.35 29.91
C VAL A 927 16.54 21.34 28.50
N ILE A 928 16.13 20.37 27.68
CA ILE A 928 16.70 20.11 26.36
C ILE A 928 15.58 20.04 25.32
N LEU A 929 15.59 20.99 24.38
CA LEU A 929 14.73 20.96 23.20
C LEU A 929 15.60 20.73 21.96
N SER A 930 15.31 19.67 21.21
CA SER A 930 16.02 19.30 19.98
C SER A 930 15.03 19.15 18.84
N SER A 931 15.29 19.82 17.72
CA SER A 931 14.57 19.65 16.46
C SER A 931 15.59 19.39 15.35
N SER A 932 15.53 18.21 14.73
CA SER A 932 16.46 17.80 13.68
C SER A 932 15.73 17.38 12.42
N ALA A 933 16.04 18.04 11.31
CA ALA A 933 15.62 17.67 9.97
C ALA A 933 16.81 17.20 9.14
N SER A 934 16.70 16.01 8.54
CA SER A 934 17.72 15.43 7.67
C SER A 934 17.11 14.87 6.38
N GLN A 935 16.45 15.73 5.62
CA GLN A 935 15.74 15.30 4.42
C GLN A 935 16.67 15.07 3.23
N THR A 936 16.44 14.04 2.43
CA THR A 936 17.33 13.70 1.30
C THR A 936 16.55 13.49 -0.01
N ILE A 937 17.07 13.97 -1.14
CA ILE A 937 16.57 13.63 -2.49
C ILE A 937 17.72 13.12 -3.38
N GLY A 938 17.60 11.91 -3.93
CA GLY A 938 18.54 11.32 -4.88
C GLY A 938 17.90 10.91 -6.22
N ALA A 939 18.07 11.65 -7.31
CA ALA A 939 17.34 11.39 -8.56
C ALA A 939 18.24 11.05 -9.77
N ILE A 940 17.87 10.06 -10.57
CA ILE A 940 18.47 9.73 -11.87
C ILE A 940 17.35 9.74 -12.92
N THR A 941 17.49 10.52 -13.98
CA THR A 941 16.52 10.55 -15.08
C THR A 941 17.20 10.44 -16.43
N LEU A 942 16.88 9.38 -17.17
CA LEU A 942 17.54 9.04 -18.43
C LEU A 942 16.52 8.86 -19.58
N ALA A 943 16.85 9.37 -20.75
CA ALA A 943 16.12 9.09 -21.97
C ALA A 943 17.06 8.79 -23.15
N GLY A 944 16.70 7.83 -23.99
CA GLY A 944 17.43 7.45 -25.19
C GLY A 944 16.51 7.22 -26.38
N SER A 945 16.99 7.48 -27.59
CA SER A 945 16.19 7.39 -28.82
C SER A 945 17.06 7.04 -30.02
N VAL A 946 16.71 6.02 -30.80
CA VAL A 946 17.47 5.64 -32.02
C VAL A 946 16.54 5.29 -33.18
N ALA A 947 16.65 5.96 -34.33
CA ALA A 947 15.87 5.71 -35.55
C ALA A 947 16.76 5.42 -36.76
N LEU A 948 16.44 4.40 -37.57
CA LEU A 948 17.27 4.03 -38.73
C LEU A 948 16.43 3.70 -39.97
N ALA A 949 16.60 4.48 -41.05
CA ALA A 949 15.84 4.37 -42.30
C ALA A 949 16.74 4.07 -43.51
N ALA A 950 16.77 2.84 -44.01
CA ALA A 950 17.55 2.45 -45.19
C ALA A 950 16.63 2.21 -46.39
N SER A 951 16.92 2.85 -47.53
CA SER A 951 16.06 2.75 -48.71
C SER A 951 16.80 2.63 -50.04
N GLY A 952 16.15 2.01 -51.04
CA GLY A 952 16.51 2.13 -52.46
C GLY A 952 16.00 3.43 -53.11
N GLY A 953 15.07 4.13 -52.44
CA GLY A 953 14.46 5.39 -52.85
C GLY A 953 14.72 6.52 -51.87
N THR A 954 13.70 6.96 -51.12
CA THR A 954 13.80 8.06 -50.13
C THR A 954 13.91 7.51 -48.71
N GLY A 955 14.93 7.90 -47.94
CA GLY A 955 15.08 7.54 -46.53
C GLY A 955 14.86 8.75 -45.62
N VAL A 956 13.98 8.64 -44.62
CA VAL A 956 13.71 9.69 -43.62
C VAL A 956 13.90 9.12 -42.21
N ALA A 957 14.76 9.72 -41.39
CA ALA A 957 14.95 9.32 -40.00
C ALA A 957 14.74 10.51 -39.05
N VAL A 958 13.93 10.34 -38.01
CA VAL A 958 13.65 11.36 -36.98
C VAL A 958 13.87 10.76 -35.60
N ALA A 959 14.71 11.38 -34.77
CA ALA A 959 14.92 10.98 -33.38
C ALA A 959 14.75 12.15 -32.40
N GLY A 960 13.97 11.95 -31.35
CA GLY A 960 13.75 12.89 -30.26
C GLY A 960 14.05 12.28 -28.89
N SER A 961 14.66 13.05 -27.98
CA SER A 961 14.83 12.65 -26.58
C SER A 961 14.55 13.82 -25.62
N GLY A 962 13.91 13.57 -24.48
CA GLY A 962 13.54 14.62 -23.50
C GLY A 962 13.65 14.14 -22.06
N VAL A 963 14.25 14.96 -21.18
CA VAL A 963 14.30 14.71 -19.74
C VAL A 963 13.92 15.95 -18.93
N LEU A 964 13.07 15.76 -17.90
CA LEU A 964 12.76 16.74 -16.87
C LEU A 964 12.95 16.11 -15.47
N ALA A 965 13.72 16.75 -14.60
CA ALA A 965 13.78 16.42 -13.18
C ALA A 965 13.47 17.67 -12.33
N LEU A 966 12.52 17.55 -11.40
CA LEU A 966 12.16 18.59 -10.42
C LEU A 966 12.37 18.02 -9.02
N ASN A 967 13.27 18.60 -8.23
CA ASN A 967 13.53 18.18 -6.85
C ASN A 967 13.37 19.36 -5.91
N MET A 968 12.51 19.25 -4.90
CA MET A 968 12.25 20.34 -3.94
C MET A 968 12.20 19.81 -2.51
N ILE A 969 12.94 20.46 -1.59
CA ILE A 969 12.86 20.23 -0.15
C ILE A 969 12.38 21.52 0.52
N GLY A 970 11.38 21.43 1.38
CA GLY A 970 10.90 22.52 2.23
C GLY A 970 10.79 21.99 3.65
N ALA A 971 11.56 22.56 4.57
CA ALA A 971 11.55 22.20 5.98
C ALA A 971 11.42 23.46 6.83
N ASP A 972 10.62 23.38 7.90
CA ASP A 972 10.51 24.43 8.90
C ASP A 972 10.89 23.83 10.26
N VAL A 973 12.09 24.16 10.75
CA VAL A 973 12.68 23.55 11.95
C VAL A 973 12.79 24.61 13.04
N LYS A 974 12.12 24.40 14.17
CA LYS A 974 12.11 25.36 15.29
C LYS A 974 12.20 24.64 16.63
N SER A 975 13.07 25.15 17.50
CA SER A 975 13.04 24.85 18.93
C SER A 975 12.87 26.15 19.69
N TYR A 976 11.83 26.28 20.52
CA TYR A 976 11.53 27.55 21.19
C TYR A 976 10.78 27.38 22.52
N ILE A 977 10.81 28.43 23.35
CA ILE A 977 9.99 28.57 24.56
C ILE A 977 9.26 29.91 24.43
N ASP A 978 7.93 29.92 24.59
CA ASP A 978 7.10 31.14 24.48
C ASP A 978 6.09 31.25 25.64
N GLY A 979 6.11 32.38 26.35
CA GLY A 979 5.24 32.61 27.50
C GLY A 979 5.55 31.79 28.75
N ASP A 980 5.20 32.34 29.92
CA ASP A 980 5.08 31.66 31.20
C ASP A 980 3.82 32.18 31.91
N VAL A 981 3.15 31.29 32.66
CA VAL A 981 2.00 31.68 33.48
C VAL A 981 2.24 31.18 34.90
N ALA A 982 1.91 32.02 35.88
CA ALA A 982 1.78 31.60 37.27
C ALA A 982 0.62 30.60 37.41
N ILE A 983 0.91 29.31 37.47
CA ILE A 983 -0.08 28.30 37.80
C ILE A 983 0.24 27.81 39.22
N GLY A 984 -0.67 28.04 40.16
CA GLY A 984 -0.43 27.89 41.60
C GLY A 984 0.17 26.54 42.01
N GLY A 985 0.89 26.53 43.13
CA GLY A 985 1.63 25.34 43.62
C GLY A 985 2.85 25.69 44.47
N GLY A 986 3.25 26.96 44.53
CA GLY A 986 4.40 27.43 45.31
C GLY A 986 5.73 27.45 44.53
N MET A 987 5.70 27.18 43.22
CA MET A 987 6.80 27.49 42.30
C MET A 987 6.66 28.93 41.80
N ASP A 988 7.79 29.63 41.66
CA ASP A 988 7.85 30.93 40.99
C ASP A 988 7.74 30.71 39.47
N ASP A 989 7.03 31.60 38.76
CA ASP A 989 6.79 31.55 37.31
C ASP A 989 8.09 31.32 36.50
N GLY A 990 8.04 30.42 35.52
CA GLY A 990 9.08 30.27 34.49
C GLY A 990 9.71 28.86 34.36
N ILE A 991 10.94 28.83 33.82
CA ILE A 991 11.74 27.62 33.59
C ILE A 991 12.93 27.62 34.56
N ARG A 992 12.99 26.64 35.47
CA ARG A 992 14.12 26.38 36.38
C ARG A 992 14.86 25.13 35.93
N ALA A 993 16.15 25.24 35.66
CA ALA A 993 17.03 24.14 35.23
C ALA A 993 18.49 24.44 35.59
N VAL A 994 19.35 23.42 35.56
CA VAL A 994 20.82 23.55 35.65
C VAL A 994 21.35 24.13 34.35
N ASP A 995 21.15 23.45 33.22
CA ASP A 995 21.42 23.95 31.87
C ASP A 995 20.13 23.97 31.03
N LEU A 996 20.07 24.93 30.10
CA LEU A 996 18.99 25.08 29.12
C LEU A 996 19.58 25.04 27.70
N SER A 997 19.18 24.06 26.90
CA SER A 997 19.67 23.85 25.53
C SER A 997 18.51 23.78 24.54
N LEU A 998 18.57 24.62 23.49
CA LEU A 998 17.62 24.60 22.38
C LEU A 998 18.43 24.44 21.08
N THR A 999 18.18 23.38 20.31
CA THR A 999 18.91 23.07 19.09
C THR A 999 17.95 22.79 17.93
N ALA A 1000 17.92 23.69 16.95
CA ALA A 1000 17.27 23.46 15.66
C ALA A 1000 18.35 23.21 14.58
N ARG A 1001 18.30 22.05 13.91
CA ARG A 1001 19.28 21.64 12.90
C ARG A 1001 18.61 21.14 11.62
N ASP A 1002 19.02 21.69 10.49
CA ASP A 1002 18.68 21.20 9.14
C ASP A 1002 19.96 20.74 8.43
N THR A 1003 20.00 19.47 8.00
CA THR A 1003 21.12 18.85 7.26
C THR A 1003 20.73 18.34 5.88
N SER A 1004 19.63 18.81 5.32
CA SER A 1004 18.99 18.24 4.14
C SER A 1004 19.79 18.43 2.85
N THR A 1005 19.73 17.45 1.94
CA THR A 1005 20.56 17.38 0.71
C THR A 1005 19.77 16.96 -0.54
N ILE A 1006 20.18 17.46 -1.71
CA ILE A 1006 19.65 17.06 -3.03
C ILE A 1006 20.82 16.64 -3.93
N THR A 1007 20.72 15.46 -4.53
CA THR A 1007 21.64 14.90 -5.52
C THR A 1007 20.85 14.45 -6.74
N ALA A 1008 21.15 14.95 -7.94
CA ALA A 1008 20.43 14.55 -9.15
C ALA A 1008 21.30 14.46 -10.41
N LEU A 1009 20.99 13.49 -11.29
CA LEU A 1009 21.62 13.22 -12.57
C LEU A 1009 20.58 13.14 -13.71
N VAL A 1010 20.74 13.95 -14.75
CA VAL A 1010 19.86 13.95 -15.94
C VAL A 1010 20.60 13.68 -17.25
N GLY A 1011 20.11 12.74 -18.06
CA GLY A 1011 20.74 12.29 -19.30
C GLY A 1011 19.77 12.04 -20.45
N ALA A 1012 19.98 12.66 -21.62
CA ALA A 1012 19.16 12.49 -22.82
C ALA A 1012 20.04 12.21 -24.06
N ALA A 1013 19.74 11.18 -24.84
CA ALA A 1013 20.47 10.77 -26.05
C ALA A 1013 19.54 10.55 -27.26
N SER A 1014 19.95 10.97 -28.46
CA SER A 1014 19.14 10.88 -29.68
C SER A 1014 20.00 10.56 -30.92
N ILE A 1015 19.63 9.55 -31.71
CA ILE A 1015 20.34 9.12 -32.92
C ILE A 1015 19.36 8.88 -34.08
N ALA A 1016 19.59 9.49 -35.25
CA ALA A 1016 18.80 9.27 -36.47
C ALA A 1016 19.72 9.05 -37.68
N VAL A 1017 19.53 7.97 -38.45
CA VAL A 1017 20.36 7.66 -39.64
C VAL A 1017 19.49 7.31 -40.85
N SER A 1018 19.78 7.88 -42.02
CA SER A 1018 19.03 7.67 -43.27
C SER A 1018 19.91 7.32 -44.48
N PHE A 1019 19.49 6.33 -45.29
CA PHE A 1019 20.13 5.95 -46.57
C PHE A 1019 19.11 5.91 -47.72
N GLY A 1020 19.50 6.34 -48.92
CA GLY A 1020 18.68 6.31 -50.14
C GLY A 1020 19.15 7.28 -51.22
N ASN A 1021 18.47 7.28 -52.37
CA ASN A 1021 18.62 8.30 -53.43
C ASN A 1021 18.30 9.71 -52.91
N THR A 1022 17.46 9.82 -51.87
CA THR A 1022 17.20 11.05 -51.14
C THR A 1022 17.12 10.73 -49.65
N GLY A 1023 18.08 11.20 -48.86
CA GLY A 1023 18.15 10.96 -47.41
C GLY A 1023 17.84 12.23 -46.60
N VAL A 1024 17.00 12.12 -45.57
CA VAL A 1024 16.69 13.17 -44.59
C VAL A 1024 16.86 12.61 -43.18
N SER A 1025 17.67 13.25 -42.34
CA SER A 1025 17.82 12.90 -40.92
C SER A 1025 17.60 14.12 -40.02
N VAL A 1026 16.86 13.93 -38.92
CA VAL A 1026 16.58 14.95 -37.89
C VAL A 1026 16.81 14.34 -36.51
N ALA A 1027 17.63 14.97 -35.67
CA ALA A 1027 17.84 14.58 -34.28
C ALA A 1027 17.65 15.80 -33.36
N CYS A 1028 16.87 15.63 -32.29
CA CYS A 1028 16.61 16.66 -31.27
C CYS A 1028 16.73 16.07 -29.86
N LEU A 1029 17.24 16.86 -28.92
CA LEU A 1029 17.25 16.51 -27.49
C LEU A 1029 16.94 17.73 -26.61
N LEU A 1030 16.24 17.50 -25.49
CA LEU A 1030 15.91 18.49 -24.46
C LEU A 1030 16.27 17.93 -23.08
N ARG A 1031 16.90 18.75 -22.23
CA ARG A 1031 17.22 18.42 -20.82
C ARG A 1031 16.90 19.61 -19.93
N SER A 1032 16.24 19.37 -18.80
CA SER A 1032 15.98 20.37 -17.77
C SER A 1032 16.08 19.73 -16.38
N GLN A 1033 16.76 20.41 -15.47
CA GLN A 1033 16.89 20.05 -14.05
C GLN A 1033 16.64 21.31 -13.22
N HIS A 1034 15.82 21.19 -12.18
CA HIS A 1034 15.54 22.25 -11.23
C HIS A 1034 15.56 21.70 -9.81
N ASP A 1035 16.49 22.20 -9.00
CA ASP A 1035 16.66 21.81 -7.61
C ASP A 1035 16.44 23.05 -6.72
N HIS A 1036 15.58 22.92 -5.71
CA HIS A 1036 15.25 24.00 -4.76
C HIS A 1036 15.26 23.45 -3.34
N LYS A 1037 15.95 24.15 -2.43
CA LYS A 1037 15.94 23.90 -0.99
C LYS A 1037 15.48 25.18 -0.29
#